data_AF-A0A521G9B6-F1
#
_entry.id   AF-A0A521G9B6-F1
#
_cell.length_a   1.000
_cell.length_b   1.000
_cell.length_c   1.000
_cell.angle_alpha   90.00
_cell.angle_beta   90.00
_cell.angle_gamma   90.00
#
_symmetry.space_group_name_H-M   'P 1'
#
loop_
_entity.id
_entity.type
_entity.pdbx_description
1 polymer ?
#
loop_
_entity_poly.entity_id
_entity_poly.type
_entity_poly.pdbx_seq_one_letter_code
_entity_poly.pdbx_strand_id
1 'polypeptide(L)'
;MIIFPSRMAAMASSIRSSRIGLSALLVLLLLMVSSSIGQISVDELTKRHKDTFERALKRPSLALIEQQQIIFVSKKPLLLPVNRFPLSRAYWFVLLMGCIWTLVCPSEGRAQGSVNYCVNPPPGTATGGFTLNRSRVCVNNPVSVTNTVAGLPDNNALYIFGYTGNSVTVPAPSANTTGSFTTPGSFTILQLGSLQGGGSAKCETVTVLPTEAPKFTIRNCDNRQVTLNFQFTPNTELYDQIEVDWGNGTKQAYPVSNLKNSGASNQYAPGGASYPISVRGIYNGVPDCSAPVTNSTVSPINGFASPPFISRMVVLDDTKINVTVQGPPNTDFETLLKQADGTYRTLGEDARDGSTTLWSVPTTNTPQCFQVRSISSCTPTTSEDYCSVPLAVSAGAGQNSLTWAPYTGSAANVIWKLQRNKAPLPIPGNTNKNTSSFTDDQVACNTEYCYQLIAEAGKTTYVTRTICVTGSSTNAPVALSNVTASVQDNGQVWVTTIDPNPTGVGVYTLVVSRADGPGGPFTEIGQAFNRPVFEDATANTSAQAYCYQIVLRNECGQASPPSEPACTVHLSSKTPRALDWTPASPFSIGPVDEYEIEVYDRNTGARFTTIQMGANTHREFDPDDPLLSNAYRYRIVAISPSGTTSYSNFFELQVEAGIFAPNAFNPASMESKNSRFQVRGFFSDEDFRLTIYTRWGELVYSTPSSEDSAGWDGTMLNQPAPAGTYTWRVEVRDKAGKQTVKVGSMLLIR
;
A
#
# COMPACT_ATOMS: atom_id res chain seq x y z
N MET A 1 -39.52 21.90 54.61
CA MET A 1 -39.33 22.92 53.56
C MET A 1 -39.15 22.15 52.25
N ILE A 2 -40.25 21.90 51.54
CA ILE A 2 -40.30 21.08 50.33
C ILE A 2 -41.23 21.80 49.34
N ILE A 3 -40.75 21.96 48.11
CA ILE A 3 -41.36 22.68 47.00
C ILE A 3 -41.54 21.68 45.85
N PHE A 4 -42.72 21.69 45.22
CA PHE A 4 -42.89 21.64 43.76
C PHE A 4 -44.35 21.99 43.44
N PRO A 5 -44.60 22.92 42.50
CA PRO A 5 -45.86 22.93 41.79
C PRO A 5 -45.70 22.91 40.26
N SER A 6 -46.78 22.42 39.69
CA SER A 6 -47.15 22.17 38.31
C SER A 6 -47.47 23.44 37.52
N ARG A 7 -47.15 23.43 36.22
CA ARG A 7 -47.99 24.01 35.15
C ARG A 7 -47.68 23.31 33.83
N MET A 8 -48.70 22.77 33.15
CA MET A 8 -48.79 22.77 31.69
C MET A 8 -50.24 22.54 31.27
N ALA A 9 -50.94 23.65 30.99
CA ALA A 9 -52.02 23.71 30.03
C ALA A 9 -51.67 24.88 29.10
N ALA A 10 -51.53 24.58 27.80
CA ALA A 10 -51.42 25.46 26.62
C ALA A 10 -50.20 25.10 25.75
N MET A 11 -50.44 24.26 24.73
CA MET A 11 -49.91 24.36 23.35
C MET A 11 -50.11 23.01 22.64
N ALA A 12 -51.35 22.77 22.19
CA ALA A 12 -51.58 21.92 21.03
C ALA A 12 -51.65 22.86 19.82
N SER A 13 -50.48 23.27 19.32
CA SER A 13 -50.34 23.78 17.96
C SER A 13 -48.89 23.62 17.52
N SER A 14 -48.74 23.08 16.30
CA SER A 14 -47.54 23.02 15.47
C SER A 14 -46.74 21.69 15.43
N ILE A 15 -46.83 21.08 14.24
CA ILE A 15 -45.72 20.53 13.43
C ILE A 15 -45.27 19.11 13.82
N ARG A 16 -45.68 18.08 13.06
CA ARG A 16 -45.20 17.64 11.72
C ARG A 16 -43.77 17.07 11.72
N SER A 17 -43.67 15.88 11.14
CA SER A 17 -42.47 15.08 10.83
C SER A 17 -41.85 14.40 12.07
N SER A 18 -41.94 13.09 12.23
CA SER A 18 -41.27 12.10 11.39
C SER A 18 -41.91 10.70 11.55
N ARG A 19 -41.69 9.84 10.56
CA ARG A 19 -42.16 8.45 10.51
C ARG A 19 -41.53 7.63 11.63
N ILE A 20 -42.30 7.28 12.65
CA ILE A 20 -42.03 6.14 13.52
C ILE A 20 -43.08 5.08 13.18
N GLY A 21 -42.62 3.95 12.64
CA GLY A 21 -43.48 2.87 12.15
C GLY A 21 -44.25 2.19 13.28
N LEU A 22 -45.43 1.65 12.93
CA LEU A 22 -46.33 0.88 13.79
C LEU A 22 -45.61 -0.24 14.59
N SER A 23 -44.44 -0.68 14.15
CA SER A 23 -43.57 -1.64 14.83
C SER A 23 -43.00 -1.12 16.16
N ALA A 24 -42.79 0.18 16.31
CA ALA A 24 -42.25 0.78 17.53
C ALA A 24 -43.31 0.99 18.62
N LEU A 25 -44.58 1.15 18.24
CA LEU A 25 -45.71 1.19 19.19
C LEU A 25 -46.04 -0.22 19.73
N LEU A 26 -45.85 -1.26 18.90
CA LEU A 26 -46.02 -2.66 19.30
C LEU A 26 -44.92 -3.13 20.28
N VAL A 27 -43.68 -2.65 20.10
CA VAL A 27 -42.56 -2.93 21.01
C VAL A 27 -42.71 -2.20 22.35
N LEU A 28 -43.27 -0.98 22.37
CA LEU A 28 -43.59 -0.28 23.61
C LEU A 28 -44.76 -0.91 24.39
N LEU A 29 -45.75 -1.49 23.70
CA LEU A 29 -46.82 -2.27 24.33
C LEU A 29 -46.35 -3.65 24.82
N LEU A 30 -45.40 -4.29 24.12
CA LEU A 30 -44.76 -5.53 24.57
C LEU A 30 -43.80 -5.30 25.77
N LEU A 31 -43.16 -4.13 25.87
CA LEU A 31 -42.29 -3.77 26.99
C LEU A 31 -43.05 -3.30 28.25
N MET A 32 -44.34 -2.95 28.15
CA MET A 32 -45.19 -2.67 29.32
C MET A 32 -45.91 -3.92 29.86
N VAL A 33 -45.92 -5.03 29.12
CA VAL A 33 -46.50 -6.32 29.58
C VAL A 33 -45.43 -7.25 30.19
N SER A 34 -44.14 -6.91 30.08
CA SER A 34 -43.04 -7.70 30.66
C SER A 34 -42.61 -7.27 32.07
N SER A 35 -43.36 -6.43 32.77
CA SER A 35 -43.10 -6.05 34.17
C SER A 35 -43.98 -6.79 35.20
N SER A 36 -44.73 -7.80 34.76
CA SER A 36 -45.42 -8.73 35.65
C SER A 36 -45.30 -10.14 35.09
N ILE A 37 -44.63 -11.01 35.87
CA ILE A 37 -44.31 -12.44 35.68
C ILE A 37 -42.81 -12.67 35.49
N GLY A 38 -42.20 -13.22 36.54
CA GLY A 38 -40.79 -13.59 36.60
C GLY A 38 -40.46 -14.89 35.84
N GLN A 39 -39.24 -14.89 35.30
CA GLN A 39 -38.34 -16.02 34.99
C GLN A 39 -38.90 -17.30 34.36
N ILE A 40 -38.60 -17.48 33.07
CA ILE A 40 -38.19 -18.78 32.49
C ILE A 40 -36.82 -18.57 31.82
N SER A 41 -35.90 -19.51 32.04
CA SER A 41 -34.51 -19.50 31.61
C SER A 41 -34.34 -19.82 30.11
N VAL A 42 -33.23 -19.36 29.52
CA VAL A 42 -32.88 -19.40 28.09
C VAL A 42 -32.21 -20.74 27.67
N ASP A 43 -32.38 -21.83 28.41
CA ASP A 43 -31.60 -23.06 28.18
C ASP A 43 -32.39 -24.28 27.64
N GLU A 44 -33.61 -24.09 27.14
CA GLU A 44 -34.42 -25.18 26.57
C GLU A 44 -34.98 -24.91 25.16
N LEU A 45 -34.43 -23.92 24.45
CA LEU A 45 -34.72 -23.66 23.04
C LEU A 45 -33.55 -23.96 22.08
N THR A 46 -32.44 -24.50 22.61
CA THR A 46 -31.19 -24.79 21.86
C THR A 46 -30.80 -26.28 21.89
N LYS A 47 -31.78 -27.18 22.01
CA LYS A 47 -31.53 -28.64 21.99
C LYS A 47 -32.30 -29.43 20.92
N ARG A 48 -32.84 -28.75 19.91
CA ARG A 48 -33.54 -29.41 18.79
C ARG A 48 -33.20 -28.83 17.41
N HIS A 49 -31.92 -28.54 17.14
CA HIS A 49 -31.40 -28.31 15.78
C HIS A 49 -29.88 -28.60 15.67
N LYS A 50 -29.36 -29.58 16.42
CA LYS A 50 -27.92 -29.93 16.43
C LYS A 50 -27.53 -31.07 15.46
N ASP A 51 -28.49 -31.79 14.87
CA ASP A 51 -28.21 -32.94 14.00
C ASP A 51 -28.19 -32.64 12.49
N THR A 52 -28.46 -31.39 12.08
CA THR A 52 -28.49 -31.02 10.64
C THR A 52 -27.20 -30.32 10.18
N PHE A 53 -26.33 -29.88 11.11
CA PHE A 53 -25.14 -29.09 10.77
C PHE A 53 -23.83 -29.91 10.74
N GLU A 54 -23.80 -31.12 11.33
CA GLU A 54 -22.59 -31.97 11.39
C GLU A 54 -22.39 -32.90 10.17
N ARG A 55 -23.23 -32.80 9.13
CA ARG A 55 -23.03 -33.56 7.86
C ARG A 55 -22.38 -32.78 6.71
N ALA A 56 -22.06 -31.50 6.87
CA ALA A 56 -21.52 -30.68 5.78
C ALA A 56 -19.98 -30.47 5.82
N LEU A 57 -19.26 -31.03 6.78
CA LEU A 57 -17.82 -30.80 6.97
C LEU A 57 -17.00 -32.09 7.08
N LYS A 58 -16.86 -32.82 5.97
CA LYS A 58 -15.76 -33.77 5.73
C LYS A 58 -15.26 -33.66 4.27
N ARG A 59 -14.28 -32.75 4.06
CA ARG A 59 -13.06 -32.76 3.20
C ARG A 59 -13.03 -33.50 1.83
N PRO A 60 -12.06 -33.24 0.91
CA PRO A 60 -11.36 -31.99 0.55
C PRO A 60 -11.06 -31.82 -0.99
N SER A 61 -10.40 -30.70 -1.31
CA SER A 61 -9.35 -30.48 -2.34
C SER A 61 -9.65 -30.18 -3.83
N LEU A 62 -9.13 -29.01 -4.21
CA LEU A 62 -8.33 -28.61 -5.39
C LEU A 62 -8.98 -28.12 -6.70
N ALA A 63 -8.61 -26.87 -7.01
CA ALA A 63 -7.97 -26.38 -8.25
C ALA A 63 -8.81 -25.63 -9.30
N LEU A 64 -8.45 -24.34 -9.38
CA LEU A 64 -8.09 -23.53 -10.56
C LEU A 64 -9.16 -23.08 -11.58
N ILE A 65 -9.02 -21.77 -11.87
CA ILE A 65 -9.05 -21.12 -13.19
C ILE A 65 -10.37 -20.47 -13.68
N GLU A 66 -10.27 -19.13 -13.68
CA GLU A 66 -10.61 -18.18 -14.75
C GLU A 66 -11.97 -17.45 -14.84
N GLN A 67 -11.78 -16.12 -14.84
CA GLN A 67 -12.25 -15.12 -15.81
C GLN A 67 -13.54 -14.31 -15.56
N GLN A 68 -13.26 -12.99 -15.45
CA GLN A 68 -13.90 -11.84 -16.12
C GLN A 68 -15.28 -11.32 -15.67
N GLN A 69 -15.28 -10.06 -15.19
CA GLN A 69 -15.88 -8.84 -15.80
C GLN A 69 -16.03 -7.76 -14.69
N ILE A 70 -15.33 -6.62 -14.70
CA ILE A 70 -15.52 -5.37 -15.49
C ILE A 70 -16.89 -4.72 -15.26
N ILE A 71 -17.07 -3.87 -14.23
CA ILE A 71 -16.99 -2.37 -14.10
C ILE A 71 -18.21 -1.56 -14.67
N PHE A 72 -18.59 -0.52 -13.88
CA PHE A 72 -19.28 0.77 -14.13
C PHE A 72 -20.80 0.82 -13.80
N VAL A 73 -21.25 1.46 -12.70
CA VAL A 73 -21.33 2.90 -12.30
C VAL A 73 -22.72 3.52 -12.56
N SER A 74 -23.30 4.14 -11.52
CA SER A 74 -23.94 5.47 -11.51
C SER A 74 -25.32 5.59 -10.82
N LYS A 75 -25.33 6.49 -9.81
CA LYS A 75 -26.34 7.50 -9.41
C LYS A 75 -27.86 7.17 -9.35
N LYS A 76 -28.40 7.33 -8.12
CA LYS A 76 -29.79 7.64 -7.66
C LYS A 76 -30.45 8.82 -8.41
N PRO A 77 -31.72 9.22 -8.12
CA PRO A 77 -32.96 8.49 -7.76
C PRO A 77 -34.22 9.03 -8.51
N LEU A 78 -35.37 8.32 -8.54
CA LEU A 78 -36.72 8.93 -8.52
C LEU A 78 -37.87 7.90 -8.32
N LEU A 79 -39.06 8.43 -8.03
CA LEU A 79 -40.21 7.85 -7.33
C LEU A 79 -41.28 7.12 -8.20
N LEU A 80 -41.92 6.10 -7.59
CA LEU A 80 -43.33 5.61 -7.65
C LEU A 80 -43.94 5.19 -9.03
N PRO A 81 -44.75 4.08 -9.10
CA PRO A 81 -46.09 4.05 -8.49
C PRO A 81 -46.60 2.70 -7.91
N VAL A 82 -47.71 2.84 -7.19
CA VAL A 82 -48.55 1.81 -6.56
C VAL A 82 -49.66 1.34 -7.53
N ASN A 83 -49.89 0.02 -7.61
CA ASN A 83 -51.22 -0.62 -7.71
C ASN A 83 -51.05 -2.15 -7.59
N ARG A 84 -51.56 -2.78 -6.52
CA ARG A 84 -52.90 -3.40 -6.37
C ARG A 84 -53.04 -4.74 -7.10
N PHE A 85 -53.24 -5.82 -6.33
CA PHE A 85 -54.42 -6.72 -6.38
C PHE A 85 -54.30 -7.84 -5.32
N PRO A 86 -55.39 -8.55 -4.96
CA PRO A 86 -55.93 -8.53 -3.60
C PRO A 86 -55.98 -9.93 -2.96
N LEU A 87 -56.03 -10.01 -1.64
CA LEU A 87 -56.61 -11.18 -0.96
C LEU A 87 -57.47 -10.73 0.22
N SER A 88 -58.50 -11.53 0.44
CA SER A 88 -59.86 -11.17 0.84
C SER A 88 -60.08 -10.80 2.31
N ARG A 89 -61.02 -9.87 2.49
CA ARG A 89 -61.67 -9.36 3.71
C ARG A 89 -62.45 -10.40 4.56
N ALA A 90 -62.12 -11.68 4.53
CA ALA A 90 -62.91 -12.71 5.22
C ALA A 90 -62.33 -13.20 6.56
N TYR A 91 -61.07 -12.87 6.91
CA TYR A 91 -60.43 -13.42 8.12
C TYR A 91 -60.38 -12.46 9.33
N TRP A 92 -60.75 -11.20 9.14
CA TRP A 92 -60.67 -10.16 10.20
C TRP A 92 -62.04 -9.70 10.74
N PHE A 93 -63.15 -10.22 10.21
CA PHE A 93 -64.50 -9.93 10.72
C PHE A 93 -65.02 -10.97 11.73
N VAL A 94 -64.36 -12.12 11.88
CA VAL A 94 -64.75 -13.18 12.85
C VAL A 94 -64.05 -13.01 14.21
N LEU A 95 -62.95 -12.25 14.28
CA LEU A 95 -62.19 -12.04 15.53
C LEU A 95 -62.57 -10.77 16.31
N LEU A 96 -63.46 -9.92 15.77
CA LEU A 96 -63.86 -8.65 16.38
C LEU A 96 -65.33 -8.57 16.81
N MET A 97 -66.10 -9.66 16.63
CA MET A 97 -67.47 -9.82 17.16
C MET A 97 -67.60 -10.95 18.20
N GLY A 98 -66.49 -11.35 18.84
CA GLY A 98 -66.47 -12.36 19.91
C GLY A 98 -66.35 -11.80 21.34
N CYS A 99 -66.14 -10.49 21.52
CA CYS A 99 -65.80 -9.90 22.82
C CYS A 99 -66.83 -8.94 23.41
N ILE A 100 -68.02 -8.81 22.82
CA ILE A 100 -69.08 -7.94 23.39
C ILE A 100 -70.42 -8.65 23.24
N TRP A 101 -70.67 -9.66 24.08
CA TRP A 101 -72.02 -10.10 24.52
C TRP A 101 -71.95 -11.23 25.56
N THR A 102 -71.31 -11.01 26.72
CA THR A 102 -71.60 -11.79 27.96
C THR A 102 -71.11 -11.01 29.19
N LEU A 103 -71.70 -9.85 29.43
CA LEU A 103 -71.88 -9.33 30.78
C LEU A 103 -73.39 -9.18 30.95
N VAL A 104 -73.93 -9.78 32.02
CA VAL A 104 -75.35 -9.81 32.43
C VAL A 104 -76.20 -10.97 31.87
N CYS A 105 -76.02 -12.17 32.43
CA CYS A 105 -77.08 -13.01 33.00
C CYS A 105 -76.46 -14.24 33.69
N PRO A 106 -76.91 -14.63 34.90
CA PRO A 106 -76.40 -15.80 35.59
C PRO A 106 -76.97 -17.07 34.93
N SER A 107 -76.12 -17.90 34.36
CA SER A 107 -76.48 -19.28 34.04
C SER A 107 -76.03 -20.17 35.19
N GLU A 108 -76.97 -20.73 35.93
CA GLU A 108 -76.76 -21.84 36.84
C GLU A 108 -76.31 -23.08 36.05
N GLY A 109 -75.00 -23.16 35.80
CA GLY A 109 -74.32 -24.41 35.44
C GLY A 109 -73.80 -25.03 36.73
N ARG A 110 -74.34 -26.19 37.13
CA ARG A 110 -73.83 -26.97 38.26
C ARG A 110 -72.34 -27.28 38.05
N ALA A 111 -71.53 -26.86 39.02
CA ALA A 111 -70.11 -27.13 39.12
C ALA A 111 -69.80 -28.63 39.28
N GLN A 112 -68.71 -29.10 38.68
CA GLN A 112 -67.80 -30.00 39.37
C GLN A 112 -66.56 -29.18 39.73
N GLY A 113 -66.56 -28.60 40.92
CA GLY A 113 -65.42 -27.82 41.42
C GLY A 113 -64.22 -28.73 41.64
N SER A 114 -63.05 -28.33 41.17
CA SER A 114 -61.78 -28.93 41.59
C SER A 114 -61.64 -28.77 43.10
N VAL A 115 -61.77 -29.86 43.83
CA VAL A 115 -61.55 -29.92 45.29
C VAL A 115 -60.06 -29.69 45.56
N ASN A 116 -59.74 -28.69 46.41
CA ASN A 116 -58.41 -28.51 46.99
C ASN A 116 -58.41 -29.09 48.41
N TYR A 117 -57.71 -30.20 48.61
CA TYR A 117 -57.73 -30.93 49.87
C TYR A 117 -57.12 -30.16 51.05
N CYS A 118 -56.31 -29.13 50.80
CA CYS A 118 -55.70 -28.31 51.86
C CYS A 118 -56.58 -27.13 52.30
N VAL A 119 -57.47 -26.64 51.42
CA VAL A 119 -58.27 -25.43 51.65
C VAL A 119 -59.75 -25.76 51.88
N ASN A 120 -60.31 -26.69 51.09
CA ASN A 120 -61.70 -27.09 51.12
C ASN A 120 -61.85 -28.60 50.83
N PRO A 121 -61.46 -29.48 51.78
CA PRO A 121 -61.59 -30.91 51.60
C PRO A 121 -63.06 -31.34 51.44
N PRO A 122 -63.36 -32.46 50.76
CA PRO A 122 -64.72 -32.94 50.56
C PRO A 122 -65.48 -33.10 51.89
N PRO A 123 -66.81 -32.86 51.92
CA PRO A 123 -67.62 -33.06 53.12
C PRO A 123 -67.47 -34.49 53.67
N GLY A 124 -67.22 -34.63 54.97
CA GLY A 124 -66.98 -35.93 55.61
C GLY A 124 -65.51 -36.38 55.65
N THR A 125 -64.57 -35.55 55.17
CA THR A 125 -63.13 -35.81 55.30
C THR A 125 -62.65 -35.55 56.73
N ALA A 126 -62.16 -36.58 57.42
CA ALA A 126 -61.54 -36.47 58.72
C ALA A 126 -60.16 -35.78 58.64
N THR A 127 -59.70 -35.20 59.75
CA THR A 127 -58.37 -34.59 59.82
C THR A 127 -57.30 -35.67 59.80
N GLY A 128 -56.41 -35.64 58.79
CA GLY A 128 -55.19 -36.46 58.78
C GLY A 128 -54.14 -35.94 59.77
N GLY A 129 -52.94 -36.52 59.72
CA GLY A 129 -51.84 -36.16 60.61
C GLY A 129 -50.53 -36.81 60.18
N PHE A 130 -49.52 -35.98 59.94
CA PHE A 130 -48.14 -36.41 59.79
C PHE A 130 -47.21 -35.29 60.22
N THR A 131 -45.97 -35.64 60.55
CA THR A 131 -44.88 -34.71 60.80
C THR A 131 -43.80 -34.87 59.75
N LEU A 132 -43.09 -33.78 59.45
CA LEU A 132 -41.89 -33.82 58.63
C LEU A 132 -40.68 -34.06 59.52
N ASN A 133 -39.74 -34.89 59.07
CA ASN A 133 -38.44 -34.99 59.74
C ASN A 133 -37.70 -33.64 59.74
N ARG A 134 -37.92 -32.81 58.71
CA ARG A 134 -37.38 -31.45 58.55
C ARG A 134 -38.34 -30.57 57.74
N SER A 135 -38.52 -29.32 58.15
CA SER A 135 -39.33 -28.32 57.41
C SER A 135 -38.54 -27.58 56.32
N ARG A 136 -37.20 -27.70 56.34
CA ARG A 136 -36.28 -27.18 55.32
C ARG A 136 -35.35 -28.31 54.85
N VAL A 137 -35.23 -28.50 53.54
CA VAL A 137 -34.33 -29.50 52.91
C VAL A 137 -33.66 -28.89 51.70
N CYS A 138 -32.56 -29.45 51.23
CA CYS A 138 -31.93 -29.01 49.99
C CYS A 138 -32.55 -29.66 48.76
N VAL A 139 -32.37 -29.02 47.61
CA VAL A 139 -32.63 -29.65 46.32
C VAL A 139 -31.94 -31.02 46.27
N ASN A 140 -32.67 -32.04 45.80
CA ASN A 140 -32.30 -33.45 45.75
C ASN A 140 -32.12 -34.19 47.08
N ASN A 141 -32.20 -33.50 48.24
CA ASN A 141 -32.21 -34.19 49.53
C ASN A 141 -33.62 -34.72 49.84
N PRO A 142 -33.74 -35.95 50.38
CA PRO A 142 -35.04 -36.52 50.72
C PRO A 142 -35.64 -35.84 51.95
N VAL A 143 -36.96 -35.61 51.90
CA VAL A 143 -37.81 -35.31 53.05
C VAL A 143 -38.62 -36.56 53.39
N SER A 144 -38.69 -36.88 54.68
CA SER A 144 -39.43 -38.02 55.20
C SER A 144 -40.64 -37.55 55.98
N VAL A 145 -41.76 -38.23 55.78
CA VAL A 145 -43.00 -38.02 56.54
C VAL A 145 -43.18 -39.15 57.55
N THR A 146 -43.65 -38.80 58.75
CA THR A 146 -44.02 -39.76 59.78
C THR A 146 -45.50 -39.56 60.11
N ASN A 147 -46.32 -40.57 59.89
CA ASN A 147 -47.74 -40.52 60.22
C ASN A 147 -47.94 -40.43 61.73
N THR A 148 -48.87 -39.58 62.16
CA THR A 148 -49.19 -39.37 63.59
C THR A 148 -50.60 -39.82 63.96
N VAL A 149 -51.37 -40.35 63.01
CA VAL A 149 -52.75 -40.77 63.24
C VAL A 149 -52.82 -42.23 63.68
N ALA A 150 -53.23 -42.46 64.93
CA ALA A 150 -53.52 -43.81 65.43
C ALA A 150 -54.68 -44.44 64.66
N GLY A 151 -54.47 -45.66 64.13
CA GLY A 151 -55.48 -46.37 63.32
C GLY A 151 -55.37 -46.16 61.80
N LEU A 152 -54.42 -45.35 61.32
CA LEU A 152 -54.08 -45.22 59.91
C LEU A 152 -52.64 -45.73 59.68
N PRO A 153 -52.42 -47.03 59.42
CA PRO A 153 -51.08 -47.52 59.11
C PRO A 153 -50.57 -46.93 57.79
N ASP A 154 -49.25 -46.79 57.62
CA ASP A 154 -48.63 -46.09 56.47
C ASP A 154 -48.96 -46.70 55.10
N ASN A 155 -49.30 -47.99 55.07
CA ASN A 155 -49.80 -48.68 53.87
C ASN A 155 -51.25 -48.30 53.49
N ASN A 156 -51.94 -47.55 54.35
CA ASN A 156 -53.27 -46.99 54.11
C ASN A 156 -53.25 -45.45 54.01
N ALA A 157 -52.07 -44.84 53.99
CA ALA A 157 -51.87 -43.40 53.75
C ALA A 157 -51.11 -43.19 52.43
N LEU A 158 -51.61 -42.29 51.59
CA LEU A 158 -50.96 -41.83 50.36
C LEU A 158 -50.35 -40.45 50.60
N TYR A 159 -49.07 -40.28 50.29
CA TYR A 159 -48.38 -38.99 50.35
C TYR A 159 -48.05 -38.48 48.95
N ILE A 160 -48.40 -37.22 48.70
CA ILE A 160 -48.18 -36.55 47.43
C ILE A 160 -47.23 -35.38 47.68
N PHE A 161 -45.97 -35.56 47.27
CA PHE A 161 -44.94 -34.53 47.35
C PHE A 161 -45.11 -33.56 46.18
N GLY A 162 -45.22 -32.26 46.47
CA GLY A 162 -45.40 -31.23 45.43
C GLY A 162 -46.85 -31.05 44.99
N TYR A 163 -47.81 -31.21 45.90
CA TYR A 163 -49.23 -31.00 45.65
C TYR A 163 -49.51 -29.56 45.19
N THR A 164 -50.23 -29.42 44.07
CA THR A 164 -50.49 -28.13 43.40
C THR A 164 -51.87 -27.54 43.70
N GLY A 165 -52.65 -28.13 44.62
CA GLY A 165 -53.96 -27.63 44.99
C GLY A 165 -55.13 -28.11 44.12
N ASN A 166 -54.88 -29.00 43.16
CA ASN A 166 -55.91 -29.57 42.27
C ASN A 166 -56.51 -30.86 42.83
N SER A 167 -57.62 -31.33 42.26
CA SER A 167 -58.16 -32.64 42.64
C SER A 167 -57.18 -33.76 42.24
N VAL A 168 -57.04 -34.76 43.12
CA VAL A 168 -56.12 -35.88 42.92
C VAL A 168 -56.93 -37.10 42.51
N THR A 169 -56.54 -37.75 41.41
CA THR A 169 -57.00 -39.10 41.08
C THR A 169 -56.23 -40.09 41.95
N VAL A 170 -56.89 -40.70 42.94
CA VAL A 170 -56.26 -41.56 43.97
C VAL A 170 -55.73 -42.87 43.34
N PRO A 171 -54.41 -43.08 43.21
CA PRO A 171 -53.85 -44.39 42.86
C PRO A 171 -53.92 -45.31 44.08
N ALA A 172 -53.75 -46.63 43.88
CA ALA A 172 -53.66 -47.59 44.98
C ALA A 172 -52.61 -47.13 46.02
N PRO A 173 -52.89 -47.26 47.34
CA PRO A 173 -52.01 -46.71 48.37
C PRO A 173 -50.64 -47.36 48.29
N SER A 174 -49.61 -46.53 48.12
CA SER A 174 -48.20 -46.92 48.21
C SER A 174 -47.62 -46.27 49.45
N ALA A 175 -47.01 -47.04 50.35
CA ALA A 175 -46.38 -46.58 51.60
C ALA A 175 -45.10 -45.75 51.38
N ASN A 176 -45.09 -44.85 50.39
CA ASN A 176 -43.93 -44.05 50.08
C ASN A 176 -43.86 -42.85 51.02
N THR A 177 -43.09 -43.01 52.10
CA THR A 177 -42.92 -42.01 53.17
C THR A 177 -41.75 -41.06 52.90
N THR A 178 -41.13 -41.13 51.71
CA THR A 178 -40.00 -40.28 51.34
C THR A 178 -40.17 -39.68 49.95
N GLY A 179 -39.78 -38.42 49.80
CA GLY A 179 -39.82 -37.71 48.52
C GLY A 179 -38.67 -36.72 48.42
N SER A 180 -38.30 -36.32 47.20
CA SER A 180 -37.27 -35.31 46.95
C SER A 180 -37.75 -34.33 45.89
N PHE A 181 -37.13 -33.14 45.87
CA PHE A 181 -37.49 -32.07 44.96
C PHE A 181 -36.27 -31.63 44.16
N THR A 182 -36.42 -31.50 42.85
CA THR A 182 -35.34 -31.16 41.92
C THR A 182 -35.21 -29.66 41.67
N THR A 183 -36.15 -28.85 42.19
CA THR A 183 -36.17 -27.39 42.06
C THR A 183 -36.34 -26.74 43.43
N PRO A 184 -35.71 -25.57 43.68
CA PRO A 184 -35.89 -24.83 44.93
C PRO A 184 -37.27 -24.19 44.98
N GLY A 185 -37.83 -24.03 46.18
CA GLY A 185 -39.15 -23.43 46.38
C GLY A 185 -39.90 -23.96 47.59
N SER A 186 -41.11 -23.46 47.81
CA SER A 186 -42.02 -23.98 48.83
C SER A 186 -42.97 -25.00 48.19
N PHE A 187 -42.96 -26.23 48.69
CA PHE A 187 -43.78 -27.32 48.18
C PHE A 187 -44.76 -27.80 49.24
N THR A 188 -45.99 -28.08 48.84
CA THR A 188 -47.01 -28.68 49.72
C THR A 188 -46.94 -30.19 49.61
N ILE A 189 -46.95 -30.88 50.74
CA ILE A 189 -47.10 -32.33 50.85
C ILE A 189 -48.52 -32.61 51.33
N LEU A 190 -49.28 -33.39 50.56
CA LEU A 190 -50.64 -33.80 50.89
C LEU A 190 -50.64 -35.26 51.34
N GLN A 191 -51.17 -35.54 52.52
CA GLN A 191 -51.54 -36.88 52.99
C GLN A 191 -53.02 -37.12 52.70
N LEU A 192 -53.35 -38.26 52.09
CA LEU A 192 -54.70 -38.78 51.96
C LEU A 192 -54.78 -40.15 52.62
N GLY A 193 -55.81 -40.41 53.43
CA GLY A 193 -55.99 -41.69 54.11
C GLY A 193 -57.45 -42.13 54.20
N SER A 194 -57.69 -43.32 54.73
CA SER A 194 -59.03 -43.84 55.03
C SER A 194 -59.16 -44.16 56.51
N LEU A 195 -60.00 -43.42 57.22
CA LEU A 195 -60.26 -43.53 58.66
C LEU A 195 -61.73 -43.90 58.89
N GLN A 196 -62.00 -45.04 59.53
CA GLN A 196 -63.36 -45.49 59.90
C GLN A 196 -64.39 -45.44 58.75
N GLY A 197 -63.95 -45.67 57.50
CA GLY A 197 -64.81 -45.64 56.31
C GLY A 197 -65.03 -44.25 55.69
N GLY A 198 -64.47 -43.19 56.27
CA GLY A 198 -64.40 -41.84 55.68
C GLY A 198 -62.98 -41.50 55.21
N GLY A 199 -62.84 -40.59 54.23
CA GLY A 199 -61.53 -40.10 53.78
C GLY A 199 -60.87 -39.23 54.85
N SER A 200 -59.54 -39.13 54.86
CA SER A 200 -58.80 -38.16 55.67
C SER A 200 -57.78 -37.39 54.84
N ALA A 201 -57.53 -36.12 55.20
CA ALA A 201 -56.57 -35.28 54.51
C ALA A 201 -55.77 -34.38 55.47
N LYS A 202 -54.50 -34.17 55.17
CA LYS A 202 -53.63 -33.21 55.87
C LYS A 202 -52.60 -32.66 54.91
N CYS A 203 -52.28 -31.37 55.03
CA CYS A 203 -51.21 -30.74 54.28
C CYS A 203 -50.15 -30.16 55.21
N GLU A 204 -48.89 -30.30 54.81
CA GLU A 204 -47.74 -29.62 55.42
C GLU A 204 -46.84 -29.08 54.31
N THR A 205 -46.15 -27.97 54.57
CA THR A 205 -45.24 -27.35 53.60
C THR A 205 -43.80 -27.65 53.93
N VAL A 206 -43.01 -27.97 52.91
CA VAL A 206 -41.54 -28.09 53.01
C VAL A 206 -40.88 -27.02 52.14
N THR A 207 -39.85 -26.37 52.68
CA THR A 207 -39.05 -25.40 51.93
C THR A 207 -37.81 -26.09 51.38
N VAL A 208 -37.65 -26.06 50.06
CA VAL A 208 -36.51 -26.65 49.34
C VAL A 208 -35.51 -25.53 49.00
N LEU A 209 -34.31 -25.63 49.55
CA LEU A 209 -33.26 -24.64 49.48
C LEU A 209 -32.30 -24.92 48.31
N PRO A 210 -31.92 -23.89 47.52
CA PRO A 210 -30.94 -24.06 46.44
C PRO A 210 -29.51 -24.25 46.97
N THR A 211 -28.67 -24.87 46.14
CA THR A 211 -27.25 -25.16 46.43
C THR A 211 -26.30 -24.56 45.38
N GLU A 212 -26.67 -23.41 44.79
CA GLU A 212 -25.84 -22.72 43.78
C GLU A 212 -24.60 -22.11 44.45
N ALA A 213 -23.41 -22.26 43.83
CA ALA A 213 -22.16 -21.73 44.40
C ALA A 213 -22.11 -20.19 44.35
N PRO A 214 -21.67 -19.49 45.42
CA PRO A 214 -21.52 -18.03 45.39
C PRO A 214 -20.49 -17.55 44.36
N LYS A 215 -20.84 -16.53 43.56
CA LYS A 215 -19.92 -15.87 42.61
C LYS A 215 -19.37 -14.58 43.18
N PHE A 216 -18.09 -14.30 42.96
CA PHE A 216 -17.42 -13.09 43.46
C PHE A 216 -16.23 -12.67 42.60
N THR A 217 -15.82 -11.41 42.71
CA THR A 217 -14.58 -10.84 42.16
C THR A 217 -13.63 -10.42 43.28
N ILE A 218 -12.33 -10.47 43.03
CA ILE A 218 -11.27 -10.16 44.01
C ILE A 218 -10.69 -8.79 43.70
N ARG A 219 -10.57 -7.93 44.73
CA ARG A 219 -9.86 -6.65 44.66
C ARG A 219 -8.72 -6.63 45.67
N ASN A 220 -7.52 -6.32 45.18
CA ASN A 220 -6.34 -6.15 46.03
C ASN A 220 -6.22 -4.67 46.40
N CYS A 221 -6.36 -4.36 47.68
CA CYS A 221 -6.19 -3.01 48.22
C CYS A 221 -4.75 -2.80 48.71
N ASP A 222 -4.37 -1.53 48.89
CA ASP A 222 -3.13 -1.17 49.58
C ASP A 222 -3.14 -1.68 51.03
N ASN A 223 -1.99 -1.69 51.71
CA ASN A 223 -1.81 -2.19 53.07
C ASN A 223 -2.21 -3.67 53.28
N ARG A 224 -2.04 -4.50 52.24
CA ARG A 224 -2.31 -5.96 52.24
C ARG A 224 -3.76 -6.31 52.56
N GLN A 225 -4.71 -5.45 52.22
CA GLN A 225 -6.13 -5.74 52.36
C GLN A 225 -6.66 -6.36 51.06
N VAL A 226 -7.47 -7.41 51.17
CA VAL A 226 -8.18 -8.03 50.04
C VAL A 226 -9.67 -7.90 50.28
N THR A 227 -10.40 -7.52 49.25
CA THR A 227 -11.87 -7.40 49.28
C THR A 227 -12.50 -8.34 48.24
N LEU A 228 -13.56 -9.04 48.64
CA LEU A 228 -14.39 -9.87 47.78
C LEU A 228 -15.73 -9.15 47.54
N ASN A 229 -16.05 -8.91 46.27
CA ASN A 229 -17.33 -8.36 45.85
C ASN A 229 -18.21 -9.48 45.30
N PHE A 230 -19.35 -9.72 45.94
CA PHE A 230 -20.25 -10.82 45.61
C PHE A 230 -21.26 -10.42 44.53
N GLN A 231 -21.52 -11.35 43.60
CA GLN A 231 -22.56 -11.24 42.57
C GLN A 231 -23.70 -12.20 42.91
N PHE A 232 -24.78 -11.66 43.46
CA PHE A 232 -25.93 -12.46 43.90
C PHE A 232 -26.91 -12.75 42.76
N THR A 233 -27.40 -13.99 42.75
CA THR A 233 -28.52 -14.50 41.94
C THR A 233 -29.72 -14.75 42.85
N PRO A 234 -30.96 -14.89 42.31
CA PRO A 234 -32.14 -15.20 43.13
C PRO A 234 -32.00 -16.45 44.02
N ASN A 235 -31.12 -17.39 43.64
CA ASN A 235 -30.83 -18.57 44.44
C ASN A 235 -29.77 -18.32 45.52
N THR A 236 -28.68 -17.62 45.18
CA THR A 236 -27.56 -17.39 46.12
C THR A 236 -27.88 -16.30 47.15
N GLU A 237 -28.89 -15.46 46.91
CA GLU A 237 -29.36 -14.51 47.91
C GLU A 237 -30.22 -15.12 49.03
N LEU A 238 -30.65 -16.38 48.87
CA LEU A 238 -31.42 -17.10 49.89
C LEU A 238 -30.56 -17.66 51.01
N TYR A 239 -29.23 -17.76 50.83
CA TYR A 239 -28.32 -18.17 51.90
C TYR A 239 -28.46 -17.24 53.11
N ASP A 240 -28.44 -17.82 54.31
CA ASP A 240 -28.49 -17.03 55.54
C ASP A 240 -27.16 -16.27 55.73
N GLN A 241 -26.04 -16.94 55.42
CA GLN A 241 -24.68 -16.39 55.49
C GLN A 241 -23.80 -16.94 54.37
N ILE A 242 -22.74 -16.21 54.05
CA ILE A 242 -21.61 -16.74 53.26
C ILE A 242 -20.38 -16.77 54.16
N GLU A 243 -19.78 -17.94 54.26
CA GLU A 243 -18.51 -18.12 54.95
C GLU A 243 -17.35 -17.98 53.96
N VAL A 244 -16.37 -17.17 54.35
CA VAL A 244 -15.10 -16.99 53.66
C VAL A 244 -13.99 -17.52 54.57
N ASP A 245 -13.31 -18.56 54.11
CA ASP A 245 -12.00 -18.96 54.63
C ASP A 245 -10.93 -18.20 53.86
N TRP A 246 -10.21 -17.32 54.55
CA TRP A 246 -9.21 -16.44 53.97
C TRP A 246 -7.84 -17.10 53.79
N GLY A 247 -7.69 -18.38 54.16
CA GLY A 247 -6.44 -19.14 53.97
C GLY A 247 -5.28 -18.73 54.87
N ASN A 248 -5.47 -17.70 55.71
CA ASN A 248 -4.51 -17.23 56.72
C ASN A 248 -4.88 -17.72 58.14
N GLY A 249 -5.75 -18.72 58.25
CA GLY A 249 -6.34 -19.18 59.51
C GLY A 249 -7.60 -18.42 59.95
N THR A 250 -7.99 -17.35 59.24
CA THR A 250 -9.22 -16.60 59.51
C THR A 250 -10.37 -17.16 58.70
N LYS A 251 -11.43 -17.61 59.39
CA LYS A 251 -12.72 -17.97 58.80
C LYS A 251 -13.79 -17.03 59.32
N GLN A 252 -14.57 -16.43 58.43
CA GLN A 252 -15.62 -15.50 58.83
C GLN A 252 -16.88 -15.72 58.02
N ALA A 253 -18.01 -15.84 58.71
CA ALA A 253 -19.33 -15.89 58.12
C ALA A 253 -19.96 -14.49 58.11
N TYR A 254 -20.47 -14.09 56.95
CA TYR A 254 -21.08 -12.80 56.71
C TYR A 254 -22.56 -12.99 56.36
N PRO A 255 -23.50 -12.29 57.01
CA PRO A 255 -24.89 -12.25 56.56
C PRO A 255 -24.96 -11.74 55.11
N VAL A 256 -25.78 -12.38 54.28
CA VAL A 256 -25.94 -12.00 52.86
C VAL A 256 -26.35 -10.52 52.72
N SER A 257 -27.16 -10.01 53.65
CA SER A 257 -27.55 -8.58 53.70
C SER A 257 -26.35 -7.64 53.80
N ASN A 258 -25.29 -8.02 54.51
CA ASN A 258 -24.10 -7.20 54.69
C ASN A 258 -23.23 -7.23 53.43
N LEU A 259 -23.10 -8.41 52.82
CA LEU A 259 -22.30 -8.60 51.61
C LEU A 259 -22.85 -7.84 50.40
N LYS A 260 -24.17 -7.68 50.31
CA LYS A 260 -24.82 -6.85 49.27
C LYS A 260 -24.36 -5.38 49.31
N ASN A 261 -23.97 -4.88 50.48
CA ASN A 261 -23.62 -3.47 50.67
C ASN A 261 -22.11 -3.22 50.68
N SER A 262 -21.32 -4.07 51.33
CA SER A 262 -19.89 -3.81 51.60
C SER A 262 -18.93 -4.88 51.12
N GLY A 263 -19.43 -6.02 50.60
CA GLY A 263 -18.59 -7.19 50.35
C GLY A 263 -17.95 -7.74 51.63
N ALA A 264 -16.94 -8.59 51.44
CA ALA A 264 -16.13 -9.14 52.53
C ALA A 264 -14.68 -8.65 52.40
N SER A 265 -14.01 -8.31 53.51
CA SER A 265 -12.62 -7.84 53.47
C SER A 265 -11.78 -8.47 54.56
N ASN A 266 -10.51 -8.74 54.26
CA ASN A 266 -9.54 -9.25 55.22
C ASN A 266 -8.16 -8.61 55.00
N GLN A 267 -7.45 -8.34 56.10
CA GLN A 267 -6.10 -7.79 56.07
C GLN A 267 -5.08 -8.88 56.37
N TYR A 268 -4.03 -8.96 55.56
CA TYR A 268 -2.99 -9.97 55.69
C TYR A 268 -1.72 -9.43 56.34
N ALA A 269 -1.09 -10.27 57.19
CA ALA A 269 0.20 -9.98 57.78
C ALA A 269 1.31 -9.99 56.69
N PRO A 270 2.43 -9.27 56.91
CA PRO A 270 3.59 -9.36 56.03
C PRO A 270 4.15 -10.79 55.97
N GLY A 271 4.54 -11.26 54.77
CA GLY A 271 5.34 -12.49 54.61
C GLY A 271 4.77 -13.59 53.69
N GLY A 272 3.48 -13.57 53.36
CA GLY A 272 2.89 -14.54 52.42
C GLY A 272 2.74 -13.99 51.00
N ALA A 273 3.18 -14.76 50.00
CA ALA A 273 3.08 -14.38 48.58
C ALA A 273 1.70 -14.69 47.95
N SER A 274 1.00 -15.70 48.46
CA SER A 274 -0.33 -16.13 47.99
C SER A 274 -1.05 -16.92 49.09
N TYR A 275 -2.38 -16.78 49.15
CA TYR A 275 -3.25 -17.48 50.10
C TYR A 275 -4.41 -18.14 49.35
N PRO A 276 -4.65 -19.46 49.52
CA PRO A 276 -5.82 -20.12 48.96
C PRO A 276 -7.05 -19.74 49.79
N ILE A 277 -8.04 -19.12 49.15
CA ILE A 277 -9.31 -18.78 49.79
C ILE A 277 -10.40 -19.76 49.37
N SER A 278 -11.37 -19.99 50.24
CA SER A 278 -12.55 -20.79 49.93
C SER A 278 -13.82 -20.11 50.42
N VAL A 279 -14.87 -20.18 49.61
CA VAL A 279 -16.14 -19.47 49.84
C VAL A 279 -17.31 -20.42 49.69
N ARG A 280 -18.23 -20.42 50.65
CA ARG A 280 -19.45 -21.26 50.61
C ARG A 280 -20.66 -20.57 51.22
N GLY A 281 -21.84 -20.83 50.66
CA GLY A 281 -23.12 -20.44 51.23
C GLY A 281 -23.54 -21.35 52.38
N ILE A 282 -24.16 -20.79 53.41
CA ILE A 282 -24.59 -21.48 54.63
C ILE A 282 -26.06 -21.14 54.92
N TYR A 283 -26.83 -22.17 55.28
CA TYR A 283 -28.16 -22.03 55.88
C TYR A 283 -28.13 -22.37 57.36
N ASN A 284 -28.64 -21.47 58.19
CA ASN A 284 -28.71 -21.66 59.64
C ASN A 284 -29.68 -22.79 59.97
N GLY A 285 -29.23 -23.74 60.81
CA GLY A 285 -30.04 -24.87 61.26
C GLY A 285 -30.26 -25.98 60.22
N VAL A 286 -29.58 -25.94 59.06
CA VAL A 286 -29.67 -26.98 58.02
C VAL A 286 -28.25 -27.40 57.56
N PRO A 287 -27.49 -28.14 58.38
CA PRO A 287 -26.07 -28.43 58.12
C PRO A 287 -25.83 -29.32 56.89
N ASP A 288 -26.80 -30.18 56.55
CA ASP A 288 -26.71 -31.10 55.40
C ASP A 288 -26.97 -30.40 54.05
N CYS A 289 -27.23 -29.09 54.10
CA CYS A 289 -27.33 -28.21 52.96
C CYS A 289 -25.98 -27.54 52.69
N SER A 290 -25.02 -28.28 52.14
CA SER A 290 -23.72 -27.74 51.76
C SER A 290 -23.75 -27.20 50.33
N ALA A 291 -23.58 -25.88 50.19
CA ALA A 291 -23.24 -25.29 48.91
C ALA A 291 -21.87 -25.84 48.43
N PRO A 292 -21.66 -26.02 47.12
CA PRO A 292 -20.33 -26.28 46.57
C PRO A 292 -19.36 -25.17 47.01
N VAL A 293 -18.17 -25.58 47.44
CA VAL A 293 -17.12 -24.64 47.86
C VAL A 293 -16.47 -24.03 46.62
N THR A 294 -16.42 -22.70 46.55
CA THR A 294 -15.72 -21.96 45.50
C THR A 294 -14.31 -21.63 45.98
N ASN A 295 -13.30 -22.19 45.34
CA ASN A 295 -11.89 -21.96 45.67
C ASN A 295 -11.29 -20.88 44.76
N SER A 296 -10.41 -20.05 45.31
CA SER A 296 -9.61 -19.08 44.57
C SER A 296 -8.28 -18.81 45.28
N THR A 297 -7.43 -17.96 44.71
CA THR A 297 -6.13 -17.57 45.31
C THR A 297 -5.99 -16.06 45.32
N VAL A 298 -5.51 -15.51 46.44
CA VAL A 298 -5.29 -14.06 46.61
C VAL A 298 -3.83 -13.78 46.93
N SER A 299 -3.29 -12.70 46.38
CA SER A 299 -1.92 -12.25 46.63
C SER A 299 -1.97 -10.81 47.17
N PRO A 300 -1.97 -10.63 48.50
CA PRO A 300 -2.05 -9.32 49.12
C PRO A 300 -0.86 -8.42 48.73
N ILE A 301 -1.14 -7.16 48.40
CA ILE A 301 -0.13 -6.20 47.93
C ILE A 301 0.11 -5.15 49.02
N ASN A 302 1.37 -4.75 49.24
CA ASN A 302 1.72 -3.67 50.17
C ASN A 302 2.39 -2.52 49.42
N GLY A 303 1.71 -1.40 49.30
CA GLY A 303 2.13 -0.24 48.52
C GLY A 303 1.87 -0.45 47.03
N PHE A 304 1.18 0.51 46.41
CA PHE A 304 1.33 0.72 44.96
C PHE A 304 2.68 1.41 44.76
N ALA A 305 3.74 0.64 44.48
CA ALA A 305 5.11 1.18 44.37
C ALA A 305 5.27 2.26 43.28
N SER A 306 4.34 2.34 42.32
CA SER A 306 4.13 3.47 41.42
C SER A 306 2.77 3.31 40.73
N PRO A 307 2.12 4.39 40.23
CA PRO A 307 1.04 4.24 39.26
C PRO A 307 1.51 3.40 38.07
N PRO A 308 0.60 2.68 37.38
CA PRO A 308 0.95 1.99 36.15
C PRO A 308 1.44 2.99 35.10
N PHE A 309 2.28 2.54 34.18
CA PHE A 309 2.82 3.39 33.11
C PHE A 309 2.94 2.59 31.81
N ILE A 310 3.06 3.31 30.70
CA ILE A 310 3.37 2.70 29.41
C ILE A 310 4.89 2.61 29.29
N SER A 311 5.42 1.39 29.24
CA SER A 311 6.86 1.17 29.09
C SER A 311 7.30 1.24 27.63
N ARG A 312 6.41 0.91 26.67
CA ARG A 312 6.74 0.95 25.26
C ARG A 312 5.54 1.26 24.37
N MET A 313 5.76 2.09 23.37
CA MET A 313 4.76 2.44 22.37
C MET A 313 5.37 2.33 20.97
N VAL A 314 4.79 1.52 20.10
CA VAL A 314 5.31 1.27 18.73
C VAL A 314 4.21 1.53 17.72
N VAL A 315 4.36 2.58 16.91
CA VAL A 315 3.46 2.85 15.77
C VAL A 315 3.85 1.91 14.63
N LEU A 316 2.92 1.06 14.19
CA LEU A 316 3.18 0.04 13.17
C LEU A 316 2.84 0.55 11.77
N ASP A 317 1.66 1.16 11.64
CA ASP A 317 1.15 1.76 10.42
C ASP A 317 0.22 2.93 10.77
N ASP A 318 -0.43 3.52 9.78
CA ASP A 318 -1.35 4.67 9.89
C ASP A 318 -2.60 4.40 10.76
N THR A 319 -2.83 3.15 11.15
CA THR A 319 -4.03 2.70 11.86
C THR A 319 -3.74 1.85 13.10
N LYS A 320 -2.48 1.51 13.38
CA LYS A 320 -2.11 0.52 14.39
C LYS A 320 -0.96 0.94 15.28
N ILE A 321 -1.11 0.69 16.57
CA ILE A 321 -0.11 0.96 17.59
C ILE A 321 -0.05 -0.17 18.63
N ASN A 322 1.16 -0.63 18.95
CA ASN A 322 1.39 -1.53 20.08
C ASN A 322 1.70 -0.71 21.31
N VAL A 323 1.00 -1.00 22.42
CA VAL A 323 1.21 -0.37 23.72
C VAL A 323 1.55 -1.46 24.73
N THR A 324 2.72 -1.35 25.36
CA THR A 324 3.18 -2.21 26.45
C THR A 324 3.01 -1.48 27.77
N VAL A 325 2.30 -2.12 28.70
CA VAL A 325 1.99 -1.57 30.02
C VAL A 325 2.85 -2.25 31.08
N GLN A 326 3.30 -1.49 32.08
CA GLN A 326 3.97 -2.00 33.27
C GLN A 326 3.31 -1.43 34.53
N GLY A 327 3.29 -2.22 35.60
CA GLY A 327 2.70 -1.82 36.86
C GLY A 327 2.87 -2.86 37.96
N PRO A 328 2.19 -2.70 39.09
CA PRO A 328 2.26 -3.66 40.19
C PRO A 328 1.83 -5.07 39.73
N PRO A 329 2.54 -6.13 40.16
CA PRO A 329 2.19 -7.50 39.80
C PRO A 329 0.79 -7.85 40.33
N ASN A 330 0.10 -8.77 39.65
CA ASN A 330 -1.26 -9.23 39.99
C ASN A 330 -2.32 -8.11 40.06
N THR A 331 -2.09 -7.01 39.35
CA THR A 331 -3.06 -5.94 39.14
C THR A 331 -3.51 -5.93 37.68
N ASP A 332 -4.80 -5.84 37.46
CA ASP A 332 -5.37 -5.70 36.12
C ASP A 332 -5.53 -4.20 35.82
N PHE A 333 -5.19 -3.83 34.59
CA PHE A 333 -5.23 -2.48 34.08
C PHE A 333 -6.17 -2.38 32.88
N GLU A 334 -6.77 -1.20 32.71
CA GLU A 334 -7.45 -0.81 31.48
C GLU A 334 -6.64 0.28 30.78
N THR A 335 -6.68 0.28 29.45
CA THR A 335 -6.06 1.33 28.62
C THR A 335 -7.13 2.30 28.14
N LEU A 336 -6.87 3.58 28.35
CA LEU A 336 -7.74 4.70 28.02
C LEU A 336 -7.15 5.48 26.85
N LEU A 337 -7.95 5.80 25.83
CA LEU A 337 -7.57 6.65 24.71
C LEU A 337 -8.17 8.04 24.86
N LYS A 338 -7.34 9.07 24.82
CA LYS A 338 -7.77 10.47 24.81
C LYS A 338 -8.46 10.80 23.49
N GLN A 339 -9.68 11.33 23.58
CA GLN A 339 -10.48 11.79 22.46
C GLN A 339 -10.17 13.26 22.13
N ALA A 340 -10.60 13.73 20.96
CA ALA A 340 -10.36 15.10 20.50
C ALA A 340 -10.99 16.18 21.40
N ASP A 341 -12.07 15.85 22.12
CA ASP A 341 -12.73 16.72 23.09
C ASP A 341 -12.05 16.73 24.48
N GLY A 342 -10.95 15.98 24.64
CA GLY A 342 -10.20 15.84 25.89
C GLY A 342 -10.74 14.76 26.84
N THR A 343 -11.85 14.08 26.50
CA THR A 343 -12.38 12.97 27.28
C THR A 343 -11.60 11.68 27.03
N TYR A 344 -11.76 10.67 27.89
CA TYR A 344 -11.09 9.38 27.75
C TYR A 344 -12.10 8.26 27.47
N ARG A 345 -11.81 7.45 26.45
CA ARG A 345 -12.56 6.25 26.09
C ARG A 345 -11.76 5.00 26.44
N THR A 346 -12.35 4.07 27.18
CA THR A 346 -11.75 2.76 27.45
C THR A 346 -11.63 1.95 26.15
N LEU A 347 -10.44 1.41 25.87
CA LEU A 347 -10.18 0.57 24.69
C LEU A 347 -10.37 -0.93 24.96
N GLY A 348 -10.18 -1.36 26.21
CA GLY A 348 -10.36 -2.74 26.67
C GLY A 348 -9.84 -2.94 28.09
N GLU A 349 -10.33 -3.99 28.73
CA GLU A 349 -9.99 -4.44 30.09
C GLU A 349 -9.14 -5.72 29.97
N ASP A 350 -8.15 -5.92 30.85
CA ASP A 350 -7.24 -7.10 30.98
C ASP A 350 -5.78 -6.93 30.53
N ALA A 351 -5.20 -5.73 30.63
CA ALA A 351 -3.74 -5.61 30.57
C ALA A 351 -3.15 -5.96 31.96
N ARG A 352 -2.26 -6.95 32.01
CA ARG A 352 -1.43 -7.26 33.19
C ARG A 352 -0.05 -6.64 33.05
N ASP A 353 0.73 -6.67 34.14
CA ASP A 353 2.12 -6.23 34.11
C ASP A 353 2.91 -6.93 32.98
N GLY A 354 3.57 -6.12 32.13
CA GLY A 354 4.29 -6.57 30.94
C GLY A 354 3.43 -6.85 29.70
N SER A 355 2.10 -6.73 29.78
CA SER A 355 1.20 -6.97 28.64
C SER A 355 1.45 -5.99 27.51
N THR A 356 1.47 -6.50 26.27
CA THR A 356 1.51 -5.70 25.05
C THR A 356 0.23 -5.92 24.26
N THR A 357 -0.51 -4.85 23.99
CA THR A 357 -1.77 -4.90 23.24
C THR A 357 -1.66 -4.10 21.95
N LEU A 358 -2.21 -4.65 20.87
CA LEU A 358 -2.34 -4.00 19.58
C LEU A 358 -3.66 -3.23 19.50
N TRP A 359 -3.59 -1.91 19.37
CA TRP A 359 -4.75 -1.05 19.24
C TRP A 359 -4.92 -0.54 17.81
N SER A 360 -6.17 -0.46 17.36
CA SER A 360 -6.53 0.15 16.07
C SER A 360 -6.99 1.59 16.28
N VAL A 361 -6.10 2.56 16.01
CA VAL A 361 -6.32 4.01 16.17
C VAL A 361 -5.63 4.77 15.03
N PRO A 362 -6.17 5.89 14.55
CA PRO A 362 -5.52 6.69 13.51
C PRO A 362 -4.22 7.32 14.05
N THR A 363 -3.07 7.00 13.46
CA THR A 363 -1.75 7.49 13.90
C THR A 363 -1.11 8.45 12.89
N THR A 364 -1.76 8.71 11.76
CA THR A 364 -1.24 9.58 10.71
C THR A 364 -1.17 11.03 11.17
N ASN A 365 0.04 11.58 11.28
CA ASN A 365 0.34 13.00 11.54
C ASN A 365 -0.26 13.63 12.81
N THR A 366 -0.99 12.86 13.63
CA THR A 366 -1.59 13.31 14.89
C THR A 366 -1.16 12.40 16.04
N PRO A 367 -0.55 12.94 17.10
CA PRO A 367 -0.25 12.17 18.31
C PRO A 367 -1.51 11.53 18.91
N GLN A 368 -1.45 10.23 19.19
CA GLN A 368 -2.47 9.51 19.95
C GLN A 368 -2.01 9.38 21.40
N CYS A 369 -2.82 9.89 22.34
CA CYS A 369 -2.48 9.93 23.76
C CYS A 369 -3.25 8.88 24.55
N PHE A 370 -2.53 8.16 25.41
CA PHE A 370 -3.04 7.06 26.20
C PHE A 370 -2.81 7.30 27.68
N GLN A 371 -3.75 6.80 28.50
CA GLN A 371 -3.57 6.61 29.93
C GLN A 371 -3.79 5.15 30.28
N VAL A 372 -3.21 4.73 31.40
CA VAL A 372 -3.44 3.41 31.99
C VAL A 372 -4.03 3.61 33.37
N ARG A 373 -5.11 2.89 33.68
CA ARG A 373 -5.81 2.96 34.96
C ARG A 373 -5.90 1.58 35.60
N SER A 374 -5.63 1.49 36.90
CA SER A 374 -5.81 0.24 37.65
C SER A 374 -7.29 -0.01 37.97
N ILE A 375 -7.77 -1.23 37.69
CA ILE A 375 -9.19 -1.60 37.88
C ILE A 375 -9.42 -2.58 39.02
N SER A 376 -8.42 -3.42 39.34
CA SER A 376 -8.50 -4.39 40.44
C SER A 376 -8.04 -3.82 41.79
N SER A 377 -7.63 -2.55 41.83
CA SER A 377 -7.31 -1.83 43.07
C SER A 377 -8.56 -1.22 43.73
N CYS A 378 -8.48 -1.00 45.04
CA CYS A 378 -9.55 -0.34 45.81
C CYS A 378 -9.54 1.18 45.66
N THR A 379 -8.39 1.75 45.30
CA THR A 379 -8.21 3.14 44.85
C THR A 379 -7.59 3.11 43.45
N PRO A 380 -8.36 3.34 42.39
CA PRO A 380 -7.83 3.40 41.03
C PRO A 380 -6.76 4.47 40.92
N THR A 381 -5.57 4.10 40.46
CA THR A 381 -4.52 5.06 40.08
C THR A 381 -4.49 5.16 38.57
N THR A 382 -4.32 6.37 38.06
CA THR A 382 -4.24 6.65 36.62
C THR A 382 -2.89 7.25 36.32
N SER A 383 -2.30 6.81 35.21
CA SER A 383 -1.01 7.30 34.72
C SER A 383 -1.12 8.73 34.18
N GLU A 384 0.03 9.34 33.87
CA GLU A 384 0.06 10.54 33.01
C GLU A 384 -0.37 10.21 31.56
N ASP A 385 -0.47 11.24 30.72
CA ASP A 385 -0.66 11.10 29.28
C ASP A 385 0.63 10.65 28.58
N TYR A 386 0.58 9.50 27.90
CA TYR A 386 1.63 9.04 26.99
C TYR A 386 1.16 9.21 25.56
N CYS A 387 1.77 10.15 24.82
CA CYS A 387 1.40 10.45 23.45
C CYS A 387 2.41 9.86 22.46
N SER A 388 1.90 9.21 21.40
CA SER A 388 2.73 8.74 20.30
C SER A 388 3.43 9.89 19.60
N VAL A 389 4.65 9.68 19.10
CA VAL A 389 5.40 10.69 18.35
C VAL A 389 5.25 10.42 16.84
N PRO A 390 4.45 11.18 16.08
CA PRO A 390 4.42 11.05 14.63
C PRO A 390 5.72 11.62 14.03
N LEU A 391 6.35 10.85 13.16
CA LEU A 391 7.46 11.30 12.31
C LEU A 391 6.90 11.71 10.95
N ALA A 392 7.33 12.86 10.43
CA ALA A 392 7.11 13.28 9.06
C ALA A 392 8.46 13.38 8.35
N VAL A 393 8.53 12.85 7.13
CA VAL A 393 9.74 12.87 6.29
C VAL A 393 9.36 13.41 4.91
N SER A 394 10.15 14.35 4.42
CA SER A 394 9.99 14.95 3.09
C SER A 394 11.31 14.92 2.34
N ALA A 395 11.28 14.49 1.09
CA ALA A 395 12.43 14.58 0.19
C ALA A 395 12.60 16.02 -0.30
N GLY A 396 13.83 16.51 -0.23
CA GLY A 396 14.25 17.81 -0.75
C GLY A 396 15.45 17.66 -1.68
N ALA A 397 15.95 18.80 -2.18
CA ALA A 397 17.09 18.84 -3.10
C ALA A 397 18.41 18.57 -2.38
N GLY A 398 19.00 17.40 -2.61
CA GLY A 398 20.26 16.98 -1.97
C GLY A 398 20.13 16.74 -0.46
N GLN A 399 18.92 16.76 0.10
CA GLN A 399 18.67 16.52 1.51
C GLN A 399 17.27 15.97 1.76
N ASN A 400 17.09 15.19 2.82
CA ASN A 400 15.78 14.81 3.34
C ASN A 400 15.51 15.54 4.66
N SER A 401 14.34 16.14 4.80
CA SER A 401 13.92 16.86 5.99
C SER A 401 12.98 16.01 6.83
N LEU A 402 13.34 15.80 8.09
CA LEU A 402 12.59 15.04 9.07
C LEU A 402 12.06 15.99 10.15
N THR A 403 10.79 15.84 10.52
CA THR A 403 10.15 16.65 11.56
C THR A 403 9.27 15.79 12.46
N TRP A 404 9.19 16.15 13.74
CA TRP A 404 8.36 15.51 14.75
C TRP A 404 8.00 16.52 15.85
N ALA A 405 6.97 16.22 16.64
CA ALA A 405 6.58 17.09 17.76
C ALA A 405 7.58 16.98 18.93
N PRO A 406 7.92 18.10 19.61
CA PRO A 406 8.63 18.07 20.88
C PRO A 406 7.96 17.15 21.91
N TYR A 407 8.75 16.59 22.83
CA TYR A 407 8.20 15.77 23.90
C TYR A 407 7.55 16.65 24.98
N THR A 408 6.26 16.40 25.26
CA THR A 408 5.44 17.18 26.19
C THR A 408 5.14 16.49 27.52
N GLY A 409 5.60 15.24 27.71
CA GLY A 409 5.34 14.48 28.95
C GLY A 409 6.22 14.92 30.12
N SER A 410 6.08 14.25 31.27
CA SER A 410 6.75 14.66 32.51
C SER A 410 8.24 14.33 32.61
N ALA A 411 8.76 13.46 31.73
CA ALA A 411 10.16 13.04 31.78
C ALA A 411 11.12 14.22 31.60
N ALA A 412 12.06 14.38 32.55
CA ALA A 412 13.05 15.45 32.54
C ALA A 412 14.09 15.30 31.40
N ASN A 413 14.42 14.06 31.05
CA ASN A 413 15.39 13.72 30.01
C ASN A 413 14.72 12.89 28.92
N VAL A 414 15.01 13.22 27.66
CA VAL A 414 14.58 12.48 26.48
C VAL A 414 15.80 12.22 25.62
N ILE A 415 16.00 10.99 25.18
CA ILE A 415 17.05 10.63 24.24
C ILE A 415 16.41 10.29 22.90
N TRP A 416 16.65 11.12 21.89
CA TRP A 416 16.25 10.90 20.50
C TRP A 416 17.30 10.05 19.78
N LYS A 417 16.88 8.97 19.14
CA LYS A 417 17.71 8.11 18.28
C LYS A 417 17.04 8.03 16.92
N LEU A 418 17.72 8.50 15.88
CA LEU A 418 17.26 8.40 14.50
C LEU A 418 18.01 7.27 13.82
N GLN A 419 17.30 6.50 13.00
CA GLN A 419 17.89 5.48 12.14
C GLN A 419 17.55 5.76 10.69
N ARG A 420 18.53 5.55 9.80
CA ARG A 420 18.39 5.54 8.35
C ARG A 420 18.82 4.17 7.85
N ASN A 421 17.92 3.47 7.15
CA ASN A 421 18.15 2.11 6.67
C ASN A 421 18.64 1.16 7.79
N LYS A 422 18.07 1.30 8.99
CA LYS A 422 18.43 0.61 10.25
C LYS A 422 19.80 0.97 10.85
N ALA A 423 20.59 1.81 10.19
CA ALA A 423 21.83 2.34 10.74
C ALA A 423 21.56 3.63 11.55
N PRO A 424 22.23 3.87 12.68
CA PRO A 424 22.03 5.07 13.48
C PRO A 424 22.51 6.34 12.74
N LEU A 425 21.77 7.44 12.92
CA LEU A 425 22.15 8.79 12.50
C LEU A 425 22.37 9.68 13.73
N PRO A 426 23.46 10.47 13.78
CA PRO A 426 23.69 11.41 14.87
C PRO A 426 22.73 12.60 14.75
N ILE A 427 21.97 12.89 15.80
CA ILE A 427 21.10 14.07 15.88
C ILE A 427 21.76 15.10 16.80
N PRO A 428 22.04 16.34 16.33
CA PRO A 428 22.45 17.42 17.21
C PRO A 428 21.39 17.70 18.28
N GLY A 429 21.79 17.81 19.55
CA GLY A 429 20.85 18.02 20.65
C GLY A 429 19.92 16.83 20.90
N ASN A 430 20.37 15.60 20.67
CA ASN A 430 19.59 14.39 20.89
C ASN A 430 19.09 14.18 22.33
N THR A 431 19.62 14.90 23.32
CA THR A 431 19.15 14.88 24.72
C THR A 431 18.15 16.00 25.06
N ASN A 432 17.91 16.93 24.13
CA ASN A 432 16.99 18.04 24.33
C ASN A 432 15.56 17.62 23.98
N LYS A 433 14.64 17.69 24.95
CA LYS A 433 13.22 17.33 24.75
C LYS A 433 12.49 18.20 23.72
N ASN A 434 13.03 19.38 23.39
CA ASN A 434 12.48 20.30 22.41
C ASN A 434 12.96 20.05 20.97
N THR A 435 13.94 19.17 20.78
CA THR A 435 14.40 18.78 19.43
C THR A 435 13.24 18.17 18.66
N SER A 436 12.98 18.73 17.48
CA SER A 436 11.76 18.48 16.68
C SER A 436 12.04 18.35 15.18
N SER A 437 13.31 18.43 14.77
CA SER A 437 13.69 18.29 13.37
C SER A 437 15.11 17.78 13.20
N PHE A 438 15.38 17.22 12.02
CA PHE A 438 16.70 16.84 11.54
C PHE A 438 16.73 16.93 10.02
N THR A 439 17.87 17.33 9.46
CA THR A 439 18.11 17.34 8.01
C THR A 439 19.22 16.35 7.70
N ASP A 440 18.92 15.38 6.85
CA ASP A 440 19.90 14.45 6.30
C ASP A 440 20.39 14.97 4.95
N ASP A 441 21.59 15.54 4.91
CA ASP A 441 22.24 16.08 3.69
C ASP A 441 23.12 15.05 2.95
N GLN A 442 23.20 13.81 3.48
CA GLN A 442 23.99 12.73 2.88
C GLN A 442 23.08 11.78 2.09
N VAL A 443 22.29 12.35 1.17
CA VAL A 443 21.31 11.61 0.36
C VAL A 443 21.65 11.70 -1.13
N ALA A 444 21.66 10.54 -1.78
CA ALA A 444 21.85 10.41 -3.23
C ALA A 444 20.49 10.40 -3.94
N CYS A 445 20.47 10.89 -5.18
CA CYS A 445 19.27 10.82 -6.01
C CYS A 445 18.85 9.39 -6.30
N ASN A 446 17.54 9.21 -6.53
CA ASN A 446 16.92 7.92 -6.87
C ASN A 446 17.22 6.79 -5.87
N THR A 447 17.82 7.12 -4.73
CA THR A 447 18.12 6.18 -3.67
C THR A 447 17.04 6.30 -2.62
N GLU A 448 16.42 5.17 -2.27
CA GLU A 448 15.42 5.11 -1.22
C GLU A 448 16.09 5.15 0.16
N TYR A 449 15.60 6.04 1.03
CA TYR A 449 16.04 6.18 2.40
C TYR A 449 14.86 6.01 3.34
N CYS A 450 14.94 5.00 4.21
CA CYS A 450 13.93 4.67 5.19
C CYS A 450 14.34 5.13 6.58
N TYR A 451 13.53 5.99 7.19
CA TYR A 451 13.81 6.61 8.49
C TYR A 451 12.88 6.09 9.59
N GLN A 452 13.44 5.90 10.79
CA GLN A 452 12.69 5.56 11.99
C GLN A 452 13.24 6.35 13.18
N LEU A 453 12.35 6.98 13.95
CA LEU A 453 12.69 7.71 15.16
C LEU A 453 12.35 6.87 16.39
N ILE A 454 13.25 6.86 17.36
CA ILE A 454 13.08 6.22 18.66
C ILE A 454 13.32 7.30 19.71
N ALA A 455 12.39 7.45 20.66
CA ALA A 455 12.53 8.36 21.78
C ALA A 455 12.50 7.58 23.10
N GLU A 456 13.53 7.75 23.93
CA GLU A 456 13.58 7.18 25.28
C GLU A 456 13.34 8.31 26.28
N ALA A 457 12.16 8.33 26.91
CA ALA A 457 11.76 9.35 27.87
C ALA A 457 11.41 8.70 29.21
N GLY A 458 12.29 8.88 30.21
CA GLY A 458 12.14 8.23 31.51
C GLY A 458 12.16 6.70 31.37
N LYS A 459 11.02 6.05 31.71
CA LYS A 459 10.85 4.59 31.61
C LYS A 459 10.14 4.15 30.31
N THR A 460 9.81 5.09 29.44
CA THR A 460 9.01 4.83 28.24
C THR A 460 9.87 4.92 26.98
N THR A 461 9.73 3.94 26.09
CA THR A 461 10.30 3.98 24.74
C THR A 461 9.20 4.17 23.70
N TYR A 462 9.31 5.22 22.89
CA TYR A 462 8.46 5.47 21.74
C TYR A 462 9.21 5.08 20.47
N VAL A 463 8.55 4.34 19.58
CA VAL A 463 9.10 3.92 18.30
C VAL A 463 8.11 4.31 17.22
N THR A 464 8.56 5.11 16.27
CA THR A 464 7.73 5.50 15.12
C THR A 464 7.65 4.38 14.11
N ARG A 465 6.69 4.47 13.18
CA ARG A 465 6.77 3.69 11.95
C ARG A 465 8.02 4.08 11.16
N THR A 466 8.41 3.19 10.26
CA THR A 466 9.42 3.51 9.25
C THR A 466 8.76 4.28 8.10
N ILE A 467 9.35 5.40 7.69
CA ILE A 467 8.91 6.19 6.53
C ILE A 467 10.04 6.23 5.52
N CYS A 468 9.76 5.82 4.28
CA CYS A 468 10.73 5.80 3.19
C CYS A 468 10.45 6.95 2.22
N VAL A 469 11.50 7.65 1.81
CA VAL A 469 11.46 8.68 0.76
C VAL A 469 12.62 8.45 -0.21
N THR A 470 12.43 8.81 -1.47
CA THR A 470 13.49 8.74 -2.47
C THR A 470 14.23 10.08 -2.52
N GLY A 471 15.56 10.06 -2.39
CA GLY A 471 16.38 11.26 -2.50
C GLY A 471 16.18 11.94 -3.86
N SER A 472 16.10 13.27 -3.85
CA SER A 472 15.94 14.10 -5.05
C SER A 472 17.03 15.15 -5.12
N SER A 473 17.31 15.71 -6.29
CA SER A 473 18.19 16.86 -6.44
C SER A 473 17.61 17.81 -7.47
N THR A 474 17.67 19.11 -7.18
CA THR A 474 17.35 20.18 -8.13
C THR A 474 18.60 20.76 -8.78
N ASN A 475 19.79 20.23 -8.48
CA ASN A 475 21.03 20.71 -9.07
C ASN A 475 21.12 20.18 -10.51
N ALA A 476 20.85 21.07 -11.46
CA ALA A 476 21.11 20.82 -12.87
C ALA A 476 22.62 20.71 -13.12
N PRO A 477 23.06 19.76 -13.97
CA PRO A 477 24.45 19.72 -14.41
C PRO A 477 24.81 20.98 -15.21
N VAL A 478 26.10 21.28 -15.29
CA VAL A 478 26.61 22.31 -16.21
C VAL A 478 26.58 21.81 -17.65
N ALA A 479 26.51 22.74 -18.61
CA ALA A 479 26.55 22.40 -20.03
C ALA A 479 27.88 21.74 -20.40
N LEU A 480 27.84 20.78 -21.32
CA LEU A 480 29.04 20.15 -21.85
C LEU A 480 29.81 21.13 -22.73
N SER A 481 31.13 21.13 -22.59
CA SER A 481 31.99 22.10 -23.27
C SER A 481 32.85 21.45 -24.37
N ASN A 482 33.18 20.15 -24.30
CA ASN A 482 34.06 19.45 -25.26
C ASN A 482 33.31 18.52 -26.26
N VAL A 483 32.22 19.02 -26.88
CA VAL A 483 31.48 18.27 -27.88
C VAL A 483 32.17 18.36 -29.25
N THR A 484 32.31 17.23 -29.93
CA THR A 484 32.85 17.14 -31.29
C THR A 484 31.87 16.39 -32.19
N ALA A 485 31.63 16.91 -33.40
CA ALA A 485 30.86 16.22 -34.44
C ALA A 485 31.80 15.83 -35.60
N SER A 486 31.86 14.55 -35.95
CA SER A 486 32.81 14.02 -36.94
C SER A 486 32.19 12.96 -37.84
N VAL A 487 32.36 13.11 -39.16
CA VAL A 487 31.85 12.16 -40.16
C VAL A 487 32.77 10.94 -40.20
N GLN A 488 32.18 9.75 -40.12
CA GLN A 488 32.90 8.48 -40.19
C GLN A 488 32.97 7.98 -41.63
N ASP A 489 33.86 7.00 -41.89
CA ASP A 489 34.09 6.45 -43.24
C ASP A 489 32.81 5.87 -43.90
N ASN A 490 31.86 5.41 -43.09
CA ASN A 490 30.56 4.89 -43.55
C ASN A 490 29.51 6.00 -43.79
N GLY A 491 29.88 7.26 -43.65
CA GLY A 491 29.01 8.43 -43.85
C GLY A 491 28.19 8.84 -42.61
N GLN A 492 28.22 8.07 -41.53
CA GLN A 492 27.52 8.39 -40.28
C GLN A 492 28.22 9.51 -39.52
N VAL A 493 27.52 10.19 -38.63
CA VAL A 493 28.14 11.20 -37.75
C VAL A 493 28.29 10.64 -36.35
N TRP A 494 29.50 10.72 -35.81
CA TRP A 494 29.74 10.50 -34.39
C TRP A 494 29.79 11.85 -33.68
N VAL A 495 28.93 11.99 -32.67
CA VAL A 495 28.92 13.13 -31.76
C VAL A 495 29.50 12.67 -30.43
N THR A 496 30.68 13.19 -30.08
CA THR A 496 31.47 12.71 -28.94
C THR A 496 31.71 13.82 -27.91
N THR A 497 31.98 13.42 -26.67
CA THR A 497 32.50 14.30 -25.61
C THR A 497 33.61 13.60 -24.82
N ILE A 498 34.68 14.33 -24.50
CA ILE A 498 35.84 13.79 -23.77
C ILE A 498 35.57 13.71 -22.25
N ASP A 499 34.69 14.57 -21.75
CA ASP A 499 34.25 14.57 -20.35
C ASP A 499 32.71 14.53 -20.30
N PRO A 500 32.11 13.33 -20.39
CA PRO A 500 30.66 13.19 -20.38
C PRO A 500 30.03 13.38 -19.00
N ASN A 501 30.83 13.46 -17.92
CA ASN A 501 30.34 13.63 -16.55
C ASN A 501 31.28 14.54 -15.73
N PRO A 502 31.31 15.85 -16.02
CA PRO A 502 32.21 16.80 -15.36
C PRO A 502 31.98 16.91 -13.84
N THR A 503 30.84 16.45 -13.34
CA THR A 503 30.48 16.44 -11.91
C THR A 503 30.80 15.11 -11.19
N GLY A 504 31.17 14.05 -11.92
CA GLY A 504 31.66 12.79 -11.34
C GLY A 504 30.65 11.95 -10.55
N VAL A 505 29.34 12.18 -10.69
CA VAL A 505 28.32 11.41 -9.94
C VAL A 505 27.48 10.55 -10.88
N GLY A 506 27.49 9.24 -10.63
CA GLY A 506 26.50 8.29 -11.13
C GLY A 506 26.45 8.07 -12.65
N VAL A 507 25.38 7.40 -13.09
CA VAL A 507 25.05 7.22 -14.50
C VAL A 507 24.50 8.52 -15.09
N TYR A 508 24.71 8.74 -16.39
CA TYR A 508 24.23 9.91 -17.10
C TYR A 508 23.55 9.51 -18.42
N THR A 509 22.75 10.43 -18.95
CA THR A 509 22.16 10.31 -20.29
C THR A 509 22.49 11.56 -21.11
N LEU A 510 23.07 11.38 -22.29
CA LEU A 510 23.27 12.45 -23.26
C LEU A 510 22.03 12.50 -24.16
N VAL A 511 21.35 13.64 -24.18
CA VAL A 511 20.25 13.89 -25.12
C VAL A 511 20.80 14.72 -26.28
N VAL A 512 20.76 14.16 -27.48
CA VAL A 512 21.40 14.74 -28.67
C VAL A 512 20.33 15.32 -29.59
N SER A 513 20.52 16.59 -29.92
CA SER A 513 19.69 17.30 -30.89
C SER A 513 20.50 17.69 -32.12
N ARG A 514 19.87 17.65 -33.29
CA ARG A 514 20.47 18.00 -34.58
C ARG A 514 19.71 19.15 -35.23
N ALA A 515 20.44 20.02 -35.91
CA ALA A 515 19.94 21.00 -36.85
C ALA A 515 20.49 20.72 -38.27
N ASP A 516 19.64 20.89 -39.28
CA ASP A 516 19.99 20.70 -40.70
C ASP A 516 20.71 21.95 -41.27
N GLY A 517 21.82 22.31 -40.63
CA GLY A 517 22.71 23.40 -41.03
C GLY A 517 22.99 24.43 -39.92
N PRO A 518 24.00 25.30 -40.11
CA PRO A 518 24.34 26.35 -39.15
C PRO A 518 23.18 27.34 -38.94
N GLY A 519 22.71 27.48 -37.70
CA GLY A 519 21.62 28.40 -37.34
C GLY A 519 20.20 27.87 -37.59
N GLY A 520 20.05 26.59 -37.99
CA GLY A 520 18.76 25.92 -38.05
C GLY A 520 18.19 25.57 -36.67
N PRO A 521 16.89 25.23 -36.58
CA PRO A 521 16.29 24.76 -35.33
C PRO A 521 16.84 23.38 -34.95
N PHE A 522 17.12 23.18 -33.67
CA PHE A 522 17.55 21.89 -33.13
C PHE A 522 16.34 21.01 -32.78
N THR A 523 16.38 19.76 -33.24
CA THR A 523 15.41 18.72 -32.90
C THR A 523 16.10 17.53 -32.25
N GLU A 524 15.54 16.99 -31.18
CA GLU A 524 16.06 15.77 -30.54
C GLU A 524 15.99 14.60 -31.52
N ILE A 525 17.13 13.92 -31.72
CA ILE A 525 17.25 12.77 -32.62
C ILE A 525 17.51 11.45 -31.88
N GLY A 526 17.92 11.53 -30.61
CA GLY A 526 18.16 10.35 -29.79
C GLY A 526 18.96 10.62 -28.54
N GLN A 527 19.29 9.54 -27.84
CA GLN A 527 19.97 9.59 -26.55
C GLN A 527 21.06 8.53 -26.47
N ALA A 528 22.14 8.84 -25.74
CA ALA A 528 23.20 7.89 -25.39
C ALA A 528 23.23 7.71 -23.87
N PHE A 529 22.98 6.49 -23.39
CA PHE A 529 23.02 6.16 -21.97
C PHE A 529 24.42 5.74 -21.54
N ASN A 530 24.98 6.46 -20.57
CA ASN A 530 26.29 6.20 -19.96
C ASN A 530 27.41 5.90 -20.97
N ARG A 531 27.38 6.56 -22.13
CA ARG A 531 28.37 6.45 -23.20
C ARG A 531 28.75 7.85 -23.70
N PRO A 532 30.04 8.10 -23.99
CA PRO A 532 30.52 9.42 -24.43
C PRO A 532 30.31 9.70 -25.92
N VAL A 533 29.60 8.82 -26.65
CA VAL A 533 29.39 8.90 -28.10
C VAL A 533 27.94 8.61 -28.45
N PHE A 534 27.39 9.41 -29.35
CA PHE A 534 26.13 9.16 -30.05
C PHE A 534 26.40 9.01 -31.55
N GLU A 535 25.77 8.02 -32.16
CA GLU A 535 25.96 7.66 -33.58
C GLU A 535 24.70 8.06 -34.36
N ASP A 536 24.79 9.09 -35.19
CA ASP A 536 23.72 9.49 -36.10
C ASP A 536 23.90 8.83 -37.46
N ALA A 537 23.18 7.73 -37.67
CA ALA A 537 23.14 7.02 -38.94
C ALA A 537 22.18 7.64 -39.98
N THR A 538 21.40 8.65 -39.58
CA THR A 538 20.35 9.24 -40.43
C THR A 538 20.81 10.52 -41.15
N ALA A 539 21.95 11.08 -40.75
CA ALA A 539 22.53 12.26 -41.37
C ALA A 539 23.03 11.96 -42.80
N ASN A 540 22.54 12.71 -43.80
CA ASN A 540 23.05 12.63 -45.16
C ASN A 540 24.24 13.60 -45.33
N THR A 541 25.42 13.18 -44.88
CA THR A 541 26.67 13.97 -44.85
C THR A 541 27.22 14.31 -46.23
N SER A 542 26.79 13.59 -47.28
CA SER A 542 27.14 13.88 -48.67
C SER A 542 26.34 15.04 -49.28
N ALA A 543 25.23 15.44 -48.66
CA ALA A 543 24.36 16.49 -49.18
C ALA A 543 24.57 17.84 -48.49
N GLN A 544 24.86 17.84 -47.18
CA GLN A 544 25.02 19.06 -46.39
C GLN A 544 25.72 18.82 -45.05
N ALA A 545 26.07 19.90 -44.36
CA ALA A 545 26.53 19.90 -42.98
C ALA A 545 25.36 19.88 -41.98
N TYR A 546 25.58 19.26 -40.82
CA TYR A 546 24.64 19.21 -39.71
C TYR A 546 25.31 19.76 -38.45
N CYS A 547 24.53 20.41 -37.59
CA CYS A 547 25.01 20.91 -36.30
C CYS A 547 24.35 20.13 -35.16
N TYR A 548 25.10 19.85 -34.11
CA TYR A 548 24.64 19.06 -32.97
C TYR A 548 24.81 19.83 -31.67
N GLN A 549 23.85 19.66 -30.77
CA GLN A 549 23.93 20.09 -29.37
C GLN A 549 23.63 18.90 -28.46
N ILE A 550 24.28 18.88 -27.31
CA ILE A 550 24.05 17.86 -26.29
C ILE A 550 23.52 18.51 -25.02
N VAL A 551 22.45 17.92 -24.47
CA VAL A 551 21.96 18.19 -23.12
C VAL A 551 22.32 16.99 -22.24
N LEU A 552 23.05 17.25 -21.16
CA LEU A 552 23.40 16.24 -20.16
C LEU A 552 22.25 16.09 -19.17
N ARG A 553 21.75 14.88 -18.98
CA ARG A 553 20.84 14.52 -17.88
C ARG A 553 21.58 13.70 -16.84
N ASN A 554 21.57 14.16 -15.59
CA ASN A 554 22.10 13.36 -14.49
C ASN A 554 21.14 12.24 -14.07
N GLU A 555 21.58 11.40 -13.14
CA GLU A 555 20.78 10.32 -12.56
C GLU A 555 19.42 10.81 -12.01
N CYS A 556 19.34 12.04 -11.51
CA CYS A 556 18.12 12.65 -10.98
C CYS A 556 17.16 13.18 -12.07
N GLY A 557 17.49 13.02 -13.35
CA GLY A 557 16.72 13.52 -14.49
C GLY A 557 16.85 15.03 -14.74
N GLN A 558 17.66 15.76 -13.97
CA GLN A 558 17.90 17.18 -14.18
C GLN A 558 18.75 17.38 -15.43
N ALA A 559 18.36 18.33 -16.27
CA ALA A 559 19.00 18.62 -17.55
C ALA A 559 19.93 19.84 -17.42
N SER A 560 21.10 19.76 -18.03
CA SER A 560 21.97 20.91 -18.24
C SER A 560 21.36 21.87 -19.27
N PRO A 561 21.86 23.12 -19.36
CA PRO A 561 21.73 23.87 -20.61
C PRO A 561 22.36 23.10 -21.79
N PRO A 562 21.89 23.31 -23.04
CA PRO A 562 22.53 22.72 -24.22
C PRO A 562 23.99 23.15 -24.35
N SER A 563 24.84 22.28 -24.88
CA SER A 563 26.20 22.64 -25.29
C SER A 563 26.19 23.71 -26.39
N GLU A 564 27.32 24.39 -26.58
CA GLU A 564 27.56 25.12 -27.82
C GLU A 564 27.47 24.15 -29.02
N PRO A 565 26.96 24.61 -30.19
CA PRO A 565 26.84 23.76 -31.37
C PRO A 565 28.18 23.27 -31.90
N ALA A 566 28.25 21.99 -32.28
CA ALA A 566 29.34 21.40 -33.04
C ALA A 566 28.82 20.96 -34.42
N CYS A 567 29.39 21.49 -35.50
CA CYS A 567 28.90 21.30 -36.87
C CYS A 567 29.85 20.45 -37.72
N THR A 568 29.34 19.40 -38.36
CA THR A 568 30.14 18.57 -39.28
C THR A 568 30.71 19.41 -40.42
N VAL A 569 31.92 19.09 -40.85
CA VAL A 569 32.48 19.66 -42.07
C VAL A 569 31.87 18.97 -43.28
N HIS A 570 31.25 19.75 -44.18
CA HIS A 570 30.77 19.23 -45.45
C HIS A 570 31.70 19.68 -46.58
N LEU A 571 32.25 18.70 -47.30
CA LEU A 571 33.12 18.89 -48.46
C LEU A 571 32.30 18.75 -49.75
N SER A 572 32.42 19.76 -50.60
CA SER A 572 31.71 19.92 -51.86
C SER A 572 32.60 20.61 -52.90
N SER A 573 32.01 20.98 -54.03
CA SER A 573 32.71 21.67 -55.11
C SER A 573 31.76 22.66 -55.79
N LYS A 574 32.13 23.94 -55.84
CA LYS A 574 31.36 24.98 -56.56
C LYS A 574 31.78 25.11 -58.02
N THR A 575 33.01 24.70 -58.35
CA THR A 575 33.53 24.68 -59.73
C THR A 575 34.24 23.36 -59.98
N PRO A 576 34.31 22.83 -61.22
CA PRO A 576 34.92 21.53 -61.51
C PRO A 576 36.41 21.40 -61.12
N ARG A 577 37.05 22.48 -60.68
CA ARG A 577 38.46 22.57 -60.29
C ARG A 577 38.66 23.04 -58.86
N ALA A 578 37.61 23.09 -58.05
CA ALA A 578 37.71 23.56 -56.67
C ALA A 578 37.10 22.57 -55.68
N LEU A 579 37.74 22.51 -54.50
CA LEU A 579 37.18 21.92 -53.30
C LEU A 579 36.74 23.06 -52.37
N ASP A 580 35.50 22.97 -51.89
CA ASP A 580 34.87 23.93 -51.01
C ASP A 580 34.31 23.20 -49.78
N TRP A 581 34.64 23.67 -48.58
CA TRP A 581 34.09 23.11 -47.35
C TRP A 581 33.49 24.15 -46.42
N THR A 582 32.58 23.70 -45.56
CA THR A 582 31.86 24.57 -44.64
C THR A 582 32.78 25.14 -43.56
N PRO A 583 32.67 26.44 -43.22
CA PRO A 583 33.52 27.09 -42.22
C PRO A 583 33.09 26.86 -40.76
N ALA A 584 31.91 26.28 -40.53
CA ALA A 584 31.38 26.07 -39.19
C ALA A 584 32.24 25.06 -38.42
N SER A 585 32.53 25.34 -37.15
CA SER A 585 33.42 24.51 -36.34
C SER A 585 32.77 23.17 -35.98
N PRO A 586 33.47 22.04 -36.15
CA PRO A 586 33.05 20.74 -35.63
C PRO A 586 33.31 20.58 -34.13
N PHE A 587 33.84 21.60 -33.48
CA PHE A 587 34.14 21.62 -32.05
C PHE A 587 33.27 22.67 -31.36
N SER A 588 32.66 22.30 -30.23
CA SER A 588 31.87 23.26 -29.43
C SER A 588 32.74 24.28 -28.67
N ILE A 589 34.03 23.99 -28.47
CA ILE A 589 35.02 24.97 -27.97
C ILE A 589 35.96 25.35 -29.10
N GLY A 590 36.02 26.66 -29.33
CA GLY A 590 37.05 27.27 -30.17
C GLY A 590 36.81 27.08 -31.67
N PRO A 591 37.55 27.85 -32.48
CA PRO A 591 37.54 27.68 -33.93
C PRO A 591 38.33 26.44 -34.35
N VAL A 592 38.25 26.10 -35.63
CA VAL A 592 39.23 25.24 -36.27
C VAL A 592 40.55 26.01 -36.37
N ASP A 593 41.65 25.40 -35.95
CA ASP A 593 43.00 25.96 -36.02
C ASP A 593 43.60 25.73 -37.41
N GLU A 594 43.50 24.49 -37.90
CA GLU A 594 44.04 24.05 -39.17
C GLU A 594 43.13 23.05 -39.87
N TYR A 595 43.03 23.17 -41.19
CA TYR A 595 42.45 22.16 -42.07
C TYR A 595 43.56 21.45 -42.86
N GLU A 596 43.38 20.14 -43.01
CA GLU A 596 44.16 19.31 -43.93
C GLU A 596 43.25 18.67 -44.97
N ILE A 597 43.76 18.49 -46.18
CA ILE A 597 43.12 17.66 -47.21
C ILE A 597 43.86 16.34 -47.27
N GLU A 598 43.21 15.26 -46.86
CA GLU A 598 43.68 13.91 -47.16
C GLU A 598 43.21 13.49 -48.56
N VAL A 599 44.16 13.10 -49.40
CA VAL A 599 43.91 12.60 -50.75
C VAL A 599 44.09 11.09 -50.74
N TYR A 600 43.08 10.36 -51.18
CA TYR A 600 43.10 8.91 -51.27
C TYR A 600 42.99 8.46 -52.72
N ASP A 601 43.77 7.47 -53.09
CA ASP A 601 43.59 6.77 -54.36
C ASP A 601 42.23 6.02 -54.33
N ARG A 602 41.43 6.27 -55.35
CA ARG A 602 40.05 5.78 -55.44
C ARG A 602 39.97 4.26 -55.58
N ASN A 603 40.93 3.65 -56.25
CA ASN A 603 40.92 2.23 -56.59
C ASN A 603 41.45 1.37 -55.43
N THR A 604 42.56 1.82 -54.82
CA THR A 604 43.24 1.09 -53.74
C THR A 604 42.73 1.50 -52.36
N GLY A 605 42.12 2.67 -52.24
CA GLY A 605 41.72 3.24 -50.95
C GLY A 605 42.89 3.71 -50.09
N ALA A 606 44.13 3.65 -50.59
CA ALA A 606 45.31 4.07 -49.86
C ALA A 606 45.42 5.61 -49.83
N ARG A 607 45.88 6.16 -48.69
CA ARG A 607 46.16 7.60 -48.60
C ARG A 607 47.39 7.91 -49.45
N PHE A 608 47.20 8.75 -50.47
CA PHE A 608 48.24 9.17 -51.41
C PHE A 608 49.08 10.31 -50.84
N THR A 609 48.45 11.37 -50.32
CA THR A 609 49.13 12.52 -49.72
C THR A 609 48.20 13.30 -48.78
N THR A 610 48.78 14.24 -48.02
CA THR A 610 48.06 15.21 -47.19
C THR A 610 48.52 16.63 -47.56
N ILE A 611 47.58 17.56 -47.70
CA ILE A 611 47.85 18.97 -48.04
C ILE A 611 47.42 19.86 -46.87
N GLN A 612 48.34 20.68 -46.37
CA GLN A 612 48.07 21.66 -45.32
C GLN A 612 47.34 22.88 -45.90
N MET A 613 46.22 23.28 -45.30
CA MET A 613 45.40 24.41 -45.76
C MET A 613 45.38 25.58 -44.78
N GLY A 614 45.87 25.42 -43.54
CA GLY A 614 45.68 26.39 -42.47
C GLY A 614 44.18 26.65 -42.25
N ALA A 615 43.77 27.91 -42.09
CA ALA A 615 42.37 28.29 -41.88
C ALA A 615 41.53 28.41 -43.18
N ASN A 616 42.10 28.10 -44.35
CA ASN A 616 41.37 28.22 -45.61
C ASN A 616 40.20 27.22 -45.68
N THR A 617 39.12 27.59 -46.36
CA THR A 617 37.93 26.74 -46.57
C THR A 617 37.67 26.41 -48.04
N HIS A 618 38.67 26.66 -48.86
CA HIS A 618 38.61 26.55 -50.30
C HIS A 618 40.00 26.24 -50.86
N ARG A 619 40.05 25.36 -51.87
CA ARG A 619 41.25 25.11 -52.69
C ARG A 619 40.86 25.01 -54.15
N GLU A 620 41.44 25.86 -54.99
CA GLU A 620 41.37 25.74 -56.44
C GLU A 620 42.63 25.04 -56.98
N PHE A 621 42.45 24.13 -57.92
CA PHE A 621 43.52 23.37 -58.56
C PHE A 621 43.93 24.05 -59.86
N ASP A 622 45.23 24.12 -60.13
CA ASP A 622 45.74 24.46 -61.46
C ASP A 622 45.28 23.43 -62.50
N PRO A 623 45.13 23.81 -63.79
CA PRO A 623 44.60 22.89 -64.80
C PRO A 623 45.49 21.65 -64.99
N ASP A 624 46.79 21.80 -64.75
CA ASP A 624 47.80 20.76 -64.91
C ASP A 624 48.17 20.09 -63.56
N ASP A 625 47.46 20.40 -62.46
CA ASP A 625 47.70 19.78 -61.16
C ASP A 625 47.41 18.27 -61.26
N PRO A 626 48.37 17.37 -60.96
CA PRO A 626 48.16 15.92 -61.06
C PRO A 626 47.06 15.42 -60.13
N LEU A 627 46.78 16.17 -59.05
CA LEU A 627 45.71 15.87 -58.13
C LEU A 627 44.34 16.29 -58.67
N LEU A 628 44.23 17.04 -59.77
CA LEU A 628 42.96 17.29 -60.47
C LEU A 628 42.62 16.08 -61.37
N SER A 629 42.10 15.02 -60.76
CA SER A 629 41.88 13.73 -61.43
C SER A 629 40.76 12.92 -60.78
N ASN A 630 40.01 12.15 -61.58
CA ASN A 630 38.98 11.22 -61.11
C ASN A 630 39.56 9.96 -60.43
N ALA A 631 40.89 9.86 -60.34
CA ALA A 631 41.61 8.80 -59.64
C ALA A 631 41.63 8.98 -58.12
N TYR A 632 41.19 10.14 -57.61
CA TYR A 632 41.27 10.47 -56.20
C TYR A 632 39.91 10.77 -55.58
N ARG A 633 39.81 10.49 -54.28
CA ARG A 633 38.77 11.00 -53.39
C ARG A 633 39.42 11.83 -52.28
N TYR A 634 38.75 12.89 -51.86
CA TYR A 634 39.27 13.85 -50.89
C TYR A 634 38.45 13.81 -49.61
N ARG A 635 39.11 14.09 -48.49
CA ARG A 635 38.48 14.28 -47.19
C ARG A 635 39.17 15.42 -46.46
N ILE A 636 38.40 16.28 -45.83
CA ILE A 636 38.92 17.33 -44.96
C ILE A 636 39.08 16.78 -43.55
N VAL A 637 40.23 17.08 -42.94
CA VAL A 637 40.48 16.92 -41.50
C VAL A 637 40.51 18.32 -40.91
N ALA A 638 39.57 18.62 -40.01
CA ALA A 638 39.60 19.81 -39.18
C ALA A 638 40.33 19.49 -37.88
N ILE A 639 41.24 20.37 -37.46
CA ILE A 639 42.07 20.22 -36.27
C ILE A 639 41.80 21.39 -35.34
N SER A 640 41.46 21.11 -34.07
CA SER A 640 41.30 22.14 -33.05
C SER A 640 42.66 22.61 -32.51
N PRO A 641 42.74 23.76 -31.82
CA PRO A 641 43.98 24.19 -31.14
C PRO A 641 44.49 23.20 -30.09
N SER A 642 43.63 22.31 -29.59
CA SER A 642 43.98 21.24 -28.66
C SER A 642 44.41 19.93 -29.35
N GLY A 643 44.44 19.89 -30.68
CA GLY A 643 44.79 18.72 -31.49
C GLY A 643 43.66 17.71 -31.66
N THR A 644 42.41 18.07 -31.33
CA THR A 644 41.25 17.19 -31.59
C THR A 644 40.90 17.24 -33.07
N THR A 645 40.61 16.09 -33.67
CA THR A 645 40.33 15.99 -35.11
C THR A 645 38.85 15.70 -35.40
N SER A 646 38.34 16.26 -36.49
CA SER A 646 37.04 15.92 -37.07
C SER A 646 37.17 15.78 -38.58
N TYR A 647 36.42 14.86 -39.16
CA TYR A 647 36.48 14.53 -40.57
C TYR A 647 35.22 14.97 -41.31
N SER A 648 35.38 15.34 -42.59
CA SER A 648 34.27 15.57 -43.53
C SER A 648 33.81 14.28 -44.20
N ASN A 649 32.76 14.38 -45.01
CA ASN A 649 32.47 13.36 -46.02
C ASN A 649 33.63 13.21 -47.01
N PHE A 650 33.72 12.04 -47.64
CA PHE A 650 34.50 11.87 -48.86
C PHE A 650 33.82 12.59 -50.03
N PHE A 651 34.63 13.17 -50.92
CA PHE A 651 34.17 13.82 -52.14
C PHE A 651 35.06 13.45 -53.32
N GLU A 652 34.47 13.26 -54.50
CA GLU A 652 35.17 12.97 -55.76
C GLU A 652 34.91 14.12 -56.74
N LEU A 653 35.97 14.78 -57.21
CA LEU A 653 35.85 15.78 -58.28
C LEU A 653 35.50 15.07 -59.59
N GLN A 654 34.53 15.61 -60.32
CA GLN A 654 34.18 15.14 -61.66
C GLN A 654 34.91 16.01 -62.68
N VAL A 655 36.04 15.52 -63.17
CA VAL A 655 36.83 16.17 -64.23
C VAL A 655 36.36 15.63 -65.58
N GLU A 656 35.66 16.45 -66.36
CA GLU A 656 35.25 16.12 -67.72
C GLU A 656 36.42 16.20 -68.72
N ALA A 657 36.35 15.44 -69.81
CA ALA A 657 37.38 15.47 -70.84
C ALA A 657 37.41 16.79 -71.61
N GLY A 658 38.53 17.51 -71.56
CA GLY A 658 38.77 18.68 -72.41
C GLY A 658 39.53 18.30 -73.68
N ILE A 659 39.00 18.58 -74.87
CA ILE A 659 39.63 18.23 -76.16
C ILE A 659 39.93 19.50 -76.97
N PHE A 660 41.19 19.73 -77.29
CA PHE A 660 41.69 20.86 -78.07
C PHE A 660 42.42 20.37 -79.31
N ALA A 661 41.99 20.83 -80.48
CA ALA A 661 42.59 20.48 -81.76
C ALA A 661 42.96 21.76 -82.52
N PRO A 662 44.12 21.82 -83.19
CA PRO A 662 44.48 22.92 -84.08
C PRO A 662 43.46 23.08 -85.22
N ASN A 663 43.34 24.29 -85.76
CA ASN A 663 42.53 24.54 -86.96
C ASN A 663 43.34 24.45 -88.26
N ALA A 664 44.68 24.47 -88.19
CA ALA A 664 45.60 24.30 -89.30
C ALA A 664 46.96 23.78 -88.83
N PHE A 665 47.72 23.15 -89.73
CA PHE A 665 49.13 22.80 -89.51
C PHE A 665 49.91 22.79 -90.85
N ASN A 666 51.24 22.91 -90.77
CA ASN A 666 52.13 22.94 -91.94
C ASN A 666 53.27 21.93 -91.75
N PRO A 667 53.30 20.79 -92.48
CA PRO A 667 54.36 19.80 -92.38
C PRO A 667 55.78 20.32 -92.62
N ALA A 668 55.93 21.42 -93.38
CA ALA A 668 57.22 22.06 -93.65
C ALA A 668 57.61 23.12 -92.60
N SER A 669 56.82 23.29 -91.53
CA SER A 669 57.13 24.28 -90.49
C SER A 669 58.45 23.98 -89.80
N MET A 670 59.23 25.04 -89.54
CA MET A 670 60.46 24.95 -88.74
C MET A 670 60.18 24.74 -87.25
N GLU A 671 58.93 24.95 -86.80
CA GLU A 671 58.50 24.66 -85.43
C GLU A 671 57.88 23.26 -85.34
N SER A 672 58.47 22.38 -84.53
CA SER A 672 58.02 20.99 -84.36
C SER A 672 56.57 20.86 -83.87
N LYS A 673 56.04 21.88 -83.19
CA LYS A 673 54.64 21.91 -82.71
C LYS A 673 53.61 22.15 -83.83
N ASN A 674 54.04 22.75 -84.94
CA ASN A 674 53.18 23.11 -86.07
C ASN A 674 53.40 22.19 -87.30
N SER A 675 54.37 21.27 -87.22
CA SER A 675 54.70 20.32 -88.29
C SER A 675 53.80 19.07 -88.32
N ARG A 676 53.02 18.85 -87.26
CA ARG A 676 52.06 17.74 -87.16
C ARG A 676 50.71 18.21 -86.63
N PHE A 677 49.65 17.58 -87.08
CA PHE A 677 48.33 17.74 -86.50
C PHE A 677 48.19 16.84 -85.26
N GLN A 678 48.21 17.46 -84.08
CA GLN A 678 48.09 16.78 -82.79
C GLN A 678 46.89 17.31 -82.02
N VAL A 679 46.04 16.40 -81.53
CA VAL A 679 44.95 16.73 -80.60
C VAL A 679 45.51 16.63 -79.18
N ARG A 680 45.23 17.62 -78.33
CA ARG A 680 45.69 17.71 -76.94
C ARG A 680 44.54 18.02 -76.00
N GLY A 681 44.72 17.77 -74.71
CA GLY A 681 43.75 18.18 -73.69
C GLY A 681 43.81 17.34 -72.43
N PHE A 682 42.71 17.32 -71.67
CA PHE A 682 42.58 16.62 -70.39
C PHE A 682 41.74 15.37 -70.60
N PHE A 683 42.37 14.24 -70.94
CA PHE A 683 41.72 12.93 -71.12
C PHE A 683 42.71 11.81 -70.79
N SER A 684 42.23 10.57 -70.71
CA SER A 684 43.12 9.40 -70.59
C SER A 684 43.77 9.13 -71.95
N ASP A 685 45.07 8.83 -71.95
CA ASP A 685 45.77 8.34 -73.15
C ASP A 685 45.37 6.88 -73.47
N GLU A 686 44.82 6.16 -72.48
CA GLU A 686 44.18 4.86 -72.70
C GLU A 686 42.93 5.04 -73.57
N ASP A 687 42.89 4.33 -74.72
CA ASP A 687 41.84 4.42 -75.75
C ASP A 687 41.79 5.72 -76.59
N PHE A 688 42.88 6.49 -76.66
CA PHE A 688 42.96 7.62 -77.61
C PHE A 688 42.89 7.14 -79.07
N ARG A 689 41.92 7.64 -79.83
CA ARG A 689 41.79 7.35 -81.26
C ARG A 689 41.50 8.60 -82.07
N LEU A 690 42.47 9.03 -82.86
CA LEU A 690 42.36 10.09 -83.85
C LEU A 690 42.23 9.46 -85.24
N THR A 691 41.17 9.84 -85.95
CA THR A 691 40.94 9.45 -87.35
C THR A 691 40.77 10.69 -88.21
N ILE A 692 41.45 10.74 -89.35
CA ILE A 692 41.45 11.85 -90.28
C ILE A 692 40.96 11.37 -91.64
N TYR A 693 40.09 12.17 -92.25
CA TYR A 693 39.45 11.89 -93.53
C TYR A 693 39.71 13.03 -94.52
N THR A 694 39.72 12.69 -95.82
CA THR A 694 39.64 13.68 -96.89
C THR A 694 38.27 14.37 -96.86
N ARG A 695 38.11 15.47 -97.61
CA ARG A 695 36.80 16.12 -97.80
C ARG A 695 35.70 15.20 -98.34
N TRP A 696 36.08 14.07 -98.95
CA TRP A 696 35.16 13.09 -99.53
C TRP A 696 34.89 11.89 -98.62
N GLY A 697 35.45 11.88 -97.40
CA GLY A 697 35.24 10.81 -96.41
C GLY A 697 36.20 9.63 -96.52
N GLU A 698 37.24 9.72 -97.37
CA GLU A 698 38.26 8.68 -97.47
C GLU A 698 39.22 8.75 -96.27
N LEU A 699 39.55 7.61 -95.67
CA LEU A 699 40.48 7.54 -94.54
C LEU A 699 41.91 7.92 -94.97
N VAL A 700 42.50 8.89 -94.28
CA VAL A 700 43.85 9.41 -94.55
C VAL A 700 44.84 8.94 -93.49
N TYR A 701 44.43 9.04 -92.22
CA TYR A 701 45.25 8.68 -91.08
C TYR A 701 44.35 8.15 -89.96
N SER A 702 44.84 7.14 -89.25
CA SER A 702 44.28 6.68 -87.98
C SER A 702 45.43 6.41 -87.04
N THR A 703 45.28 6.72 -85.76
CA THR A 703 46.29 6.38 -84.75
C THR A 703 46.60 4.89 -84.78
N PRO A 704 47.88 4.47 -84.86
CA PRO A 704 48.26 3.05 -84.92
C PRO A 704 48.03 2.29 -83.61
N SER A 705 48.19 2.97 -82.48
CA SER A 705 47.94 2.45 -81.13
C SER A 705 47.44 3.58 -80.23
N SER A 706 46.80 3.24 -79.09
CA SER A 706 46.35 4.21 -78.09
C SER A 706 47.48 5.03 -77.48
N GLU A 707 48.71 4.51 -77.49
CA GLU A 707 49.90 5.17 -76.93
C GLU A 707 50.57 6.15 -77.90
N ASP A 708 50.19 6.14 -79.19
CA ASP A 708 50.84 6.96 -80.21
C ASP A 708 50.14 8.32 -80.40
N SER A 709 50.49 9.30 -79.57
CA SER A 709 50.01 10.69 -79.70
C SER A 709 50.81 11.53 -80.72
N ALA A 710 51.64 10.91 -81.57
CA ALA A 710 52.54 11.63 -82.48
C ALA A 710 51.79 12.53 -83.49
N GLY A 711 50.54 12.19 -83.82
CA GLY A 711 49.69 12.96 -84.72
C GLY A 711 50.09 12.83 -86.19
N TRP A 712 49.29 13.43 -87.06
CA TRP A 712 49.43 13.28 -88.52
C TRP A 712 50.44 14.28 -89.10
N ASP A 713 51.39 13.82 -89.91
CA ASP A 713 52.41 14.66 -90.58
C ASP A 713 52.02 15.14 -91.98
N GLY A 714 50.77 14.98 -92.38
CA GLY A 714 50.32 15.43 -93.69
C GLY A 714 50.72 14.49 -94.83
N THR A 715 51.00 13.22 -94.55
CA THR A 715 51.26 12.17 -95.57
C THR A 715 50.04 11.25 -95.78
N MET A 716 49.84 10.78 -97.01
CA MET A 716 48.81 9.80 -97.39
C MET A 716 49.44 8.80 -98.36
N LEU A 717 49.34 7.50 -98.06
CA LEU A 717 49.96 6.42 -98.88
C LEU A 717 51.47 6.64 -99.15
N ASN A 718 52.22 7.06 -98.13
CA ASN A 718 53.65 7.43 -98.20
C ASN A 718 53.99 8.59 -99.16
N GLN A 719 52.98 9.34 -99.61
CA GLN A 719 53.13 10.53 -100.45
C GLN A 719 52.66 11.78 -99.70
N PRO A 720 53.15 12.97 -100.06
CA PRO A 720 52.57 14.24 -99.61
C PRO A 720 51.04 14.31 -99.85
N ALA A 721 50.25 14.46 -98.79
CA ALA A 721 48.83 14.72 -98.95
C ALA A 721 48.59 16.12 -99.55
N PRO A 722 47.61 16.30 -100.46
CA PRO A 722 47.30 17.58 -101.07
C PRO A 722 46.95 18.67 -100.04
N ALA A 723 47.35 19.91 -100.30
CA ALA A 723 46.90 21.05 -99.50
C ALA A 723 45.36 21.18 -99.56
N GLY A 724 44.73 21.47 -98.43
CA GLY A 724 43.28 21.58 -98.36
C GLY A 724 42.69 21.25 -96.99
N THR A 725 41.37 21.24 -96.92
CA THR A 725 40.64 20.94 -95.68
C THR A 725 40.41 19.44 -95.52
N TYR A 726 40.70 18.95 -94.33
CA TYR A 726 40.49 17.58 -93.90
C TYR A 726 39.55 17.58 -92.69
N THR A 727 38.84 16.47 -92.49
CA THR A 727 37.95 16.30 -91.33
C THR A 727 38.60 15.32 -90.37
N TRP A 728 38.50 15.59 -89.08
CA TRP A 728 39.03 14.73 -88.04
C TRP A 728 37.93 14.33 -87.05
N ARG A 729 38.06 13.13 -86.52
CA ARG A 729 37.25 12.59 -85.42
C ARG A 729 38.21 12.06 -84.38
N VAL A 730 38.09 12.56 -83.16
CA VAL A 730 38.83 12.06 -82.01
C VAL A 730 37.85 11.43 -81.02
N GLU A 731 38.21 10.24 -80.58
CA GLU A 731 37.55 9.53 -79.49
C GLU A 731 38.55 9.46 -78.36
N VAL A 732 38.13 9.96 -77.20
CA VAL A 732 38.92 9.86 -75.98
C VAL A 732 38.02 9.35 -74.87
N ARG A 733 38.63 8.77 -73.85
CA ARG A 733 37.94 8.42 -72.62
C ARG A 733 38.41 9.38 -71.55
N ASP A 734 37.48 9.93 -70.77
CA ASP A 734 37.90 10.64 -69.57
C ASP A 734 38.51 9.64 -68.57
N LYS A 735 39.15 10.15 -67.52
CA LYS A 735 39.73 9.29 -66.47
C LYS A 735 38.65 8.52 -65.67
N ALA A 736 37.34 8.73 -65.94
CA ALA A 736 36.22 8.00 -65.34
C ALA A 736 35.62 6.93 -66.28
N GLY A 737 36.18 6.71 -67.47
CA GLY A 737 35.68 5.70 -68.40
C GLY A 737 34.60 6.20 -69.36
N LYS A 738 34.14 7.45 -69.25
CA LYS A 738 33.14 8.03 -70.15
C LYS A 738 33.80 8.41 -71.46
N GLN A 739 33.31 7.83 -72.55
CA GLN A 739 33.78 8.11 -73.89
C GLN A 739 33.26 9.48 -74.34
N THR A 740 34.17 10.33 -74.81
CA THR A 740 33.88 11.63 -75.41
C THR A 740 34.37 11.63 -76.85
N VAL A 741 33.49 12.01 -77.78
CA VAL A 741 33.80 12.09 -79.22
C VAL A 741 33.74 13.54 -79.63
N LYS A 742 34.80 14.03 -80.29
CA LYS A 742 34.82 15.36 -80.90
C LYS A 742 35.17 15.25 -82.37
N VAL A 743 34.47 16.02 -83.19
CA VAL A 743 34.69 16.12 -84.62
C VAL A 743 35.01 17.55 -84.99
N GLY A 744 35.80 17.73 -86.03
CA GLY A 744 36.12 19.04 -86.57
C GLY A 744 36.79 18.95 -87.92
N SER A 745 37.20 20.10 -88.43
CA SER A 745 37.99 20.21 -89.66
C SER A 745 39.29 20.95 -89.39
N MET A 746 40.31 20.64 -90.16
CA MET A 746 41.58 21.36 -90.14
C MET A 746 42.10 21.63 -91.56
N LEU A 747 42.90 22.68 -91.71
CA LEU A 747 43.56 23.05 -92.95
C LEU A 747 45.00 22.50 -92.98
N LEU A 748 45.32 21.70 -93.99
CA LEU A 748 46.70 21.32 -94.31
C LEU A 748 47.33 22.37 -95.23
N ILE A 749 48.36 23.04 -94.73
CA ILE A 749 49.14 24.06 -95.46
C ILE A 749 50.38 23.38 -96.07
N ARG A 750 50.74 23.75 -97.31
CA ARG A 750 51.94 23.27 -98.02
C ARG A 750 52.80 24.42 -98.49
#